data_AF-A0A257ANK5-F1
#
_entry.id   AF-A0A257ANK5-F1
#
_cell.length_a   1.000
_cell.length_b   1.000
_cell.length_c   1.000
_cell.angle_alpha   90.00
_cell.angle_beta   90.00
_cell.angle_gamma   90.00
#
_symmetry.space_group_name_H-M   'P 1'
#
loop_
_entity.id
_entity.type
_entity.pdbx_description
1 polymer ?
#
loop_
_entity_poly.entity_id
_entity_poly.type
_entity_poly.pdbx_seq_one_letter_code
_entity_poly.pdbx_strand_id
1 'polypeptide(L)'
;MSRIIKIVFLLSVLIFGILLSTIYYLSLNITQGSGEISHGHSETVSSTRDEEEKAVNTREVNGTLINIEEFYVRNPLTGDEQYVKYLYITDGRPILIMVPGRGGSLESFERDHSCEYAVLKGFNVIIFDPLGRGRSGGEVNDYGLLDQAILYQLYLMAKERGNGEVGVLSFSYGVTLVSGALANYNMPIELWIDWEGPCDRIFSQCYCGEFESKEAFRHASLEELDTARRRIEENLRRGVKGEPGSCYDNEYWQNREALRSIERISRDEVGLYVRLQGDMDHVQPSYDHTIMMVNRMVELGFKTRLNYAPLGMHYTRENITTYLYPSKEFERSAHFRAINIAYMEMLQPISKYTIYVCIVMHNEDPPTNPDFASNRTEYLRSREMLVKFTNLIHNYGAAFDWQSEWNFLEAVWRYDKGDVTLSTNGLNIVQYLSSLDISVDPHSHERVYNYADVAELIRRLGVEPSDVVGGFLYYPPDNRQGWEKFQMEICGAIYTDKCWKGNILWGASTAGHRGPDCFASGIWKPKDRYHFLTHDASQTLIYVGSYRRSLSILGGLPELIRLFEEGTIDRTKMYTVTIFVSQQTISDDLLRFLESNVLKPITQYVSEGKVEWATLPEMVQIWREEFNSEPNIFIPEDQAEIMNNLFPER
;
A
#
# COMPACT_ATOMS: atom_id res chain seq x y z
N MET A 1 11.56 -22.30 49.75
CA MET A 1 12.08 -21.28 48.79
C MET A 1 12.02 -21.89 47.39
N SER A 2 11.15 -21.37 46.52
CA SER A 2 10.75 -21.97 45.24
C SER A 2 11.92 -22.07 44.24
N ARG A 3 11.97 -23.16 43.44
CA ARG A 3 12.90 -23.36 42.31
C ARG A 3 12.95 -22.15 41.37
N ILE A 4 11.86 -21.41 41.25
CA ILE A 4 11.74 -20.21 40.41
C ILE A 4 12.66 -19.09 40.92
N ILE A 5 12.79 -18.90 42.24
CA ILE A 5 13.65 -17.85 42.81
C ILE A 5 15.14 -18.15 42.55
N LYS A 6 15.54 -19.42 42.55
CA LYS A 6 16.92 -19.81 42.21
C LYS A 6 17.25 -19.57 40.74
N ILE A 7 16.30 -19.79 39.83
CA ILE A 7 16.49 -19.56 38.39
C ILE A 7 16.58 -18.05 38.09
N VAL A 8 15.72 -17.23 38.71
CA VAL A 8 15.77 -15.76 38.56
C VAL A 8 17.06 -15.19 39.14
N PHE A 9 17.54 -15.73 40.27
CA PHE A 9 18.82 -15.31 40.86
C PHE A 9 20.03 -15.71 39.99
N LEU A 10 20.02 -16.90 39.39
CA LEU A 10 21.09 -17.33 38.48
C LEU A 10 21.11 -16.51 37.18
N LEU A 11 19.95 -16.19 36.61
CA LEU A 11 19.84 -15.34 35.42
C LEU A 11 20.32 -13.91 35.69
N SER A 12 19.99 -13.33 36.84
CA SER A 12 20.43 -11.98 37.21
C SER A 12 21.95 -11.90 37.44
N VAL A 13 22.55 -12.93 38.06
CA VAL A 13 24.02 -13.02 38.19
C VAL A 13 24.72 -13.17 36.83
N LEU A 14 24.13 -13.94 35.91
CA LEU A 14 24.67 -14.14 34.55
C LEU A 14 24.63 -12.84 33.74
N ILE A 15 23.50 -12.12 33.77
CA ILE A 15 23.33 -10.84 33.07
C ILE A 15 24.30 -9.79 33.63
N PHE A 16 24.48 -9.75 34.95
CA PHE A 16 25.41 -8.82 35.60
C PHE A 16 26.88 -9.13 35.25
N GLY A 17 27.24 -10.41 35.14
CA GLY A 17 28.56 -10.84 34.69
C GLY A 17 28.86 -10.45 33.23
N ILE A 18 27.88 -10.58 32.34
CA ILE A 18 28.01 -10.16 30.93
C ILE A 18 28.19 -8.65 30.85
N LEU A 19 27.38 -7.86 31.57
CA LEU A 19 27.48 -6.40 31.56
C LEU A 19 28.84 -5.89 32.04
N LEU A 20 29.38 -6.49 33.12
CA LEU A 20 30.71 -6.16 33.63
C LEU A 20 31.82 -6.52 32.65
N SER A 21 31.69 -7.64 31.93
CA SER A 21 32.67 -8.03 30.91
C SER A 21 32.67 -7.09 29.70
N THR A 22 31.50 -6.61 29.26
CA THR A 22 31.37 -5.63 28.18
C THR A 22 31.93 -4.27 28.57
N ILE A 23 31.68 -3.80 29.79
CA ILE A 23 32.24 -2.54 30.31
C ILE A 23 33.76 -2.65 30.43
N TYR A 24 34.28 -3.78 30.91
CA TYR A 24 35.72 -4.02 30.99
C TYR A 24 36.38 -4.05 29.60
N TYR A 25 35.76 -4.70 28.62
CA TYR A 25 36.26 -4.75 27.24
C TYR A 25 36.26 -3.37 26.55
N LEU A 26 35.23 -2.56 26.78
CA LEU A 26 35.18 -1.18 26.31
C LEU A 26 36.24 -0.30 26.99
N SER A 27 36.50 -0.51 28.28
CA SER A 27 37.53 0.24 29.01
C SER A 27 38.96 -0.05 28.53
N LEU A 28 39.24 -1.29 28.08
CA LEU A 28 40.54 -1.67 27.54
C LEU A 28 40.79 -1.08 26.14
N ASN A 29 39.75 -0.97 25.31
CA ASN A 29 39.86 -0.40 23.96
C ASN A 29 40.00 1.12 23.94
N ILE A 30 39.58 1.81 25.01
CA ILE A 30 39.76 3.28 25.13
C ILE A 30 41.21 3.64 25.51
N THR A 31 42.01 2.68 26.01
CA THR A 31 43.39 2.92 26.45
C THR A 31 44.49 2.51 25.45
N GLN A 32 44.15 1.98 24.27
CA GLN A 32 45.12 1.58 23.24
C GLN A 32 44.80 2.20 21.86
N GLY A 33 44.91 3.53 21.77
CA GLY A 33 44.67 4.25 20.52
C GLY A 33 45.29 5.64 20.47
N SER A 34 46.47 5.85 21.08
CA SER A 34 47.25 7.09 20.92
C SER A 34 48.67 6.75 20.50
N GLY A 35 48.89 6.68 19.19
CA GLY A 35 50.19 6.58 18.55
C GLY A 35 50.29 7.64 17.46
N GLU A 36 51.19 8.60 17.67
CA GLU A 36 51.50 9.76 16.82
C GLU A 36 51.94 9.38 15.40
N ILE A 37 51.44 10.11 14.39
CA ILE A 37 52.17 10.34 13.13
C ILE A 37 52.08 11.82 12.74
N SER A 38 53.27 12.42 12.74
CA SER A 38 53.80 13.69 12.23
C SER A 38 52.90 14.75 11.56
N HIS A 39 53.07 15.96 12.09
CA HIS A 39 52.77 17.28 11.52
C HIS A 39 53.28 17.49 10.08
N GLY A 40 52.37 17.98 9.22
CA GLY A 40 52.67 18.64 7.96
C GLY A 40 51.60 19.70 7.65
N HIS A 41 51.99 20.98 7.82
CA HIS A 41 51.33 22.22 7.40
C HIS A 41 49.79 22.33 7.41
N SER A 42 49.28 22.89 8.51
CA SER A 42 48.08 23.72 8.50
C SER A 42 48.42 25.08 7.87
N GLU A 43 47.98 25.30 6.65
CA GLU A 43 47.69 26.65 6.16
C GLU A 43 46.21 26.92 6.42
N THR A 44 45.95 27.71 7.46
CA THR A 44 44.70 28.44 7.64
C THR A 44 44.51 29.38 6.46
N VAL A 45 43.79 28.94 5.43
CA VAL A 45 43.18 29.87 4.47
C VAL A 45 41.95 30.45 5.14
N SER A 46 42.19 31.56 5.83
CA SER A 46 41.20 32.60 6.09
C SER A 46 40.67 33.09 4.74
N SER A 47 39.55 32.54 4.27
CA SER A 47 38.73 33.25 3.29
C SER A 47 37.68 34.05 4.06
N THR A 48 38.02 35.31 4.29
CA THR A 48 37.02 36.38 4.35
C THR A 48 36.22 36.29 3.06
N ARG A 49 35.08 35.59 3.10
CA ARG A 49 34.05 35.77 2.08
C ARG A 49 33.51 37.17 2.27
N ASP A 50 33.74 38.03 1.30
CA ASP A 50 32.94 39.22 1.13
C ASP A 50 31.49 38.76 1.04
N GLU A 51 30.70 39.10 2.06
CA GLU A 51 29.25 38.90 2.08
C GLU A 51 28.65 39.87 1.05
N GLU A 52 28.68 39.49 -0.23
CA GLU A 52 27.72 40.02 -1.19
C GLU A 52 26.33 39.72 -0.63
N GLU A 53 25.59 40.80 -0.36
CA GLU A 53 24.24 40.82 0.18
C GLU A 53 23.36 39.83 -0.62
N LYS A 54 23.17 38.62 -0.08
CA LYS A 54 22.34 37.59 -0.72
C LYS A 54 20.93 38.16 -0.88
N ALA A 55 20.54 38.45 -2.11
CA ALA A 55 19.22 38.97 -2.41
C ALA A 55 18.17 37.92 -2.00
N VAL A 56 17.53 38.13 -0.86
CA VAL A 56 16.38 37.34 -0.42
C VAL A 56 15.14 37.97 -1.04
N ASN A 57 14.51 37.23 -1.95
CA ASN A 57 13.24 37.63 -2.53
C ASN A 57 12.10 37.05 -1.67
N THR A 58 10.99 37.78 -1.57
CA THR A 58 9.78 37.28 -0.89
C THR A 58 8.63 37.11 -1.88
N ARG A 59 7.91 36.00 -1.78
CA ARG A 59 6.70 35.71 -2.57
C ARG A 59 5.54 35.42 -1.63
N GLU A 60 4.40 36.08 -1.82
CA GLU A 60 3.18 35.77 -1.08
C GLU A 60 2.38 34.66 -1.78
N VAL A 61 2.07 33.59 -1.05
CA VAL A 61 1.23 32.47 -1.53
C VAL A 61 0.22 32.13 -0.47
N ASN A 62 -1.08 32.20 -0.81
CA ASN A 62 -2.19 31.94 0.12
C ASN A 62 -2.07 32.72 1.45
N GLY A 63 -1.65 34.00 1.39
CA GLY A 63 -1.46 34.85 2.57
C GLY A 63 -0.21 34.54 3.41
N THR A 64 0.64 33.63 2.95
CA THR A 64 1.91 33.27 3.60
C THR A 64 3.08 33.82 2.80
N LEU A 65 4.00 34.52 3.47
CA LEU A 65 5.23 35.02 2.86
C LEU A 65 6.29 33.90 2.84
N ILE A 66 6.74 33.54 1.65
CA ILE A 66 7.82 32.58 1.41
C ILE A 66 9.07 33.34 0.99
N ASN A 67 10.16 33.13 1.72
CA ASN A 67 11.49 33.63 1.38
C ASN A 67 12.14 32.72 0.35
N ILE A 68 12.80 33.32 -0.65
CA ILE A 68 13.50 32.63 -1.74
C ILE A 68 14.92 33.19 -1.80
N GLU A 69 15.89 32.36 -1.47
CA GLU A 69 17.32 32.65 -1.67
C GLU A 69 17.81 31.98 -2.96
N GLU A 70 18.44 32.77 -3.82
CA GLU A 70 19.12 32.28 -5.04
C GLU A 70 20.63 32.42 -4.86
N PHE A 71 21.38 31.35 -5.10
CA PHE A 71 22.84 31.38 -4.98
C PHE A 71 23.49 30.25 -5.78
N TYR A 72 24.82 30.24 -5.78
CA TYR A 72 25.63 29.21 -6.42
C TYR A 72 26.37 28.37 -5.38
N VAL A 73 26.41 27.06 -5.60
CA VAL A 73 27.21 26.10 -4.83
C VAL A 73 28.29 25.56 -5.75
N ARG A 74 29.54 25.64 -5.31
CA ARG A 74 30.67 25.14 -6.08
C ARG A 74 30.73 23.61 -6.03
N ASN A 75 30.74 22.96 -7.18
CA ASN A 75 30.96 21.53 -7.28
C ASN A 75 32.39 21.19 -6.82
N PRO A 76 32.58 20.33 -5.81
CA PRO A 76 33.92 20.06 -5.28
C PRO A 76 34.81 19.22 -6.21
N LEU A 77 34.23 18.54 -7.20
CA LEU A 77 34.97 17.68 -8.13
C LEU A 77 35.36 18.41 -9.42
N THR A 78 34.53 19.35 -9.90
CA THR A 78 34.80 20.08 -11.16
C THR A 78 35.22 21.53 -10.92
N GLY A 79 34.83 22.12 -9.79
CA GLY A 79 35.03 23.54 -9.50
C GLY A 79 34.01 24.48 -10.16
N ASP A 80 33.09 23.94 -10.96
CA ASP A 80 32.00 24.70 -11.59
C ASP A 80 30.96 25.15 -10.54
N GLU A 81 30.30 26.26 -10.84
CA GLU A 81 29.23 26.79 -10.00
C GLU A 81 27.87 26.23 -10.44
N GLN A 82 27.14 25.65 -9.49
CA GLN A 82 25.81 25.10 -9.71
C GLN A 82 24.76 25.95 -9.02
N TYR A 83 23.73 26.29 -9.77
CA TYR A 83 22.68 27.20 -9.34
C TYR A 83 21.66 26.50 -8.44
N VAL A 84 21.30 27.15 -7.33
CA VAL A 84 20.45 26.61 -6.26
C VAL A 84 19.42 27.65 -5.84
N LYS A 85 18.20 27.20 -5.56
CA LYS A 85 17.18 27.96 -4.84
C LYS A 85 16.83 27.28 -3.52
N TYR A 86 16.73 28.09 -2.46
CA TYR A 86 16.25 27.68 -1.15
C TYR A 86 14.98 28.45 -0.81
N LEU A 87 13.87 27.72 -0.62
CA LEU A 87 12.56 28.28 -0.29
C LEU A 87 12.17 27.91 1.14
N TYR A 88 11.77 28.90 1.93
CA TYR A 88 11.45 28.71 3.35
C TYR A 88 10.51 29.79 3.90
N ILE A 89 9.80 29.47 4.99
CA ILE A 89 9.07 30.46 5.78
C ILE A 89 9.90 30.85 7.01
N THR A 90 10.41 29.86 7.71
CA THR A 90 11.33 29.99 8.86
C THR A 90 12.39 28.91 8.76
N ASP A 91 13.58 29.17 9.29
CA ASP A 91 14.59 28.13 9.47
C ASP A 91 14.16 27.07 10.50
N GLY A 92 14.91 25.97 10.59
CA GLY A 92 14.68 24.92 11.58
C GLY A 92 13.48 24.02 11.28
N ARG A 93 13.06 23.92 10.02
CA ARG A 93 12.10 22.90 9.53
C ARG A 93 12.85 21.76 8.84
N PRO A 94 12.26 20.56 8.70
CA PRO A 94 12.80 19.53 7.83
C PRO A 94 12.95 20.04 6.40
N ILE A 95 13.99 19.60 5.71
CA ILE A 95 14.28 20.03 4.35
C ILE A 95 13.99 18.90 3.35
N LEU A 96 13.26 19.25 2.29
CA LEU A 96 13.12 18.42 1.10
C LEU A 96 14.09 18.91 0.01
N ILE A 97 14.93 18.01 -0.49
CA ILE A 97 15.73 18.24 -1.69
C ILE A 97 15.00 17.61 -2.87
N MET A 98 14.62 18.40 -3.87
CA MET A 98 13.94 17.89 -5.06
C MET A 98 14.92 17.75 -6.23
N VAL A 99 15.00 16.55 -6.80
CA VAL A 99 15.99 16.15 -7.80
C VAL A 99 15.32 15.97 -9.16
N PRO A 100 15.67 16.78 -10.18
CA PRO A 100 14.98 16.77 -11.47
C PRO A 100 15.27 15.50 -12.29
N GLY A 101 14.42 15.22 -13.28
CA GLY A 101 14.62 14.16 -14.26
C GLY A 101 15.68 14.47 -15.31
N ARG A 102 15.93 13.52 -16.24
CA ARG A 102 16.97 13.68 -17.27
C ARG A 102 16.70 14.89 -18.16
N GLY A 103 17.74 15.69 -18.42
CA GLY A 103 17.63 16.92 -19.20
C GLY A 103 16.86 18.05 -18.49
N GLY A 104 16.29 17.78 -17.31
CA GLY A 104 15.59 18.76 -16.50
C GLY A 104 16.54 19.62 -15.67
N SER A 105 15.97 20.72 -15.19
CA SER A 105 16.54 21.74 -14.29
C SER A 105 15.53 21.99 -13.17
N LEU A 106 15.83 22.92 -12.25
CA LEU A 106 14.87 23.26 -11.18
C LEU A 106 13.56 23.87 -11.70
N GLU A 107 13.54 24.34 -12.95
CA GLU A 107 12.38 25.00 -13.57
C GLU A 107 11.13 24.10 -13.58
N SER A 108 11.29 22.77 -13.65
CA SER A 108 10.14 21.84 -13.61
C SER A 108 9.34 21.98 -12.32
N PHE A 109 10.01 22.21 -11.19
CA PHE A 109 9.35 22.33 -9.89
C PHE A 109 8.68 23.69 -9.69
N GLU A 110 9.30 24.76 -10.23
CA GLU A 110 8.75 26.12 -10.20
C GLU A 110 7.49 26.24 -11.04
N ARG A 111 7.50 25.67 -12.26
CA ARG A 111 6.36 25.68 -13.17
C ARG A 111 5.12 25.02 -12.55
N ASP A 112 5.34 23.98 -11.75
CA ASP A 112 4.26 23.19 -11.16
C ASP A 112 3.77 23.75 -9.81
N HIS A 113 4.44 24.77 -9.27
CA HIS A 113 4.23 25.32 -7.93
C HIS A 113 4.37 24.29 -6.79
N SER A 114 5.18 23.26 -7.02
CA SER A 114 5.36 22.16 -6.07
C SER A 114 6.21 22.57 -4.86
N CYS A 115 7.18 23.46 -5.06
CA CYS A 115 8.02 23.97 -3.98
C CYS A 115 7.20 24.78 -2.97
N GLU A 116 6.35 25.70 -3.44
CA GLU A 116 5.50 26.49 -2.56
C GLU A 116 4.49 25.60 -1.82
N TYR A 117 3.98 24.57 -2.48
CA TYR A 117 3.12 23.58 -1.82
C TYR A 117 3.84 22.85 -0.67
N ALA A 118 5.07 22.37 -0.90
CA ALA A 118 5.88 21.74 0.14
C ALA A 118 6.18 22.72 1.29
N VAL A 119 6.48 23.97 0.99
CA VAL A 119 6.72 25.00 2.01
C VAL A 119 5.49 25.25 2.88
N LEU A 120 4.31 25.36 2.26
CA LEU A 120 3.03 25.50 2.97
C LEU A 120 2.66 24.26 3.79
N LYS A 121 3.14 23.07 3.41
CA LYS A 121 2.98 21.82 4.18
C LYS A 121 3.93 21.70 5.38
N GLY A 122 4.88 22.63 5.53
CA GLY A 122 5.78 22.68 6.70
C GLY A 122 7.22 22.27 6.42
N PHE A 123 7.60 22.11 5.15
CA PHE A 123 9.00 21.88 4.78
C PHE A 123 9.72 23.18 4.46
N ASN A 124 11.05 23.16 4.52
CA ASN A 124 11.88 24.04 3.70
C ASN A 124 12.34 23.24 2.47
N VAL A 125 12.62 23.91 1.35
CA VAL A 125 12.84 23.21 0.07
C VAL A 125 14.11 23.70 -0.58
N ILE A 126 14.93 22.76 -1.05
CA ILE A 126 16.09 23.01 -1.89
C ILE A 126 15.85 22.41 -3.27
N ILE A 127 15.99 23.24 -4.30
CA ILE A 127 15.99 22.85 -5.71
C ILE A 127 17.24 23.38 -6.38
N PHE A 128 17.72 22.71 -7.43
CA PHE A 128 18.99 23.05 -8.06
C PHE A 128 19.05 22.65 -9.53
N ASP A 129 19.97 23.29 -10.23
CA ASP A 129 20.32 22.96 -11.61
C ASP A 129 21.53 22.00 -11.63
N PRO A 130 21.41 20.80 -12.24
CA PRO A 130 22.55 19.89 -12.42
C PRO A 130 23.66 20.50 -13.30
N LEU A 131 24.84 19.86 -13.35
CA LEU A 131 25.97 20.37 -14.15
C LEU A 131 25.58 20.55 -15.62
N GLY A 132 25.98 21.68 -16.20
CA GLY A 132 25.71 22.04 -17.59
C GLY A 132 24.23 22.23 -17.94
N ARG A 133 23.36 22.43 -16.95
CA ARG A 133 21.92 22.64 -17.14
C ARG A 133 21.43 23.94 -16.52
N GLY A 134 20.37 24.51 -17.09
CA GLY A 134 19.76 25.74 -16.58
C GLY A 134 20.78 26.87 -16.44
N ARG A 135 20.95 27.37 -15.21
CA ARG A 135 21.91 28.42 -14.84
C ARG A 135 23.24 27.88 -14.30
N SER A 136 23.40 26.56 -14.16
CA SER A 136 24.64 25.94 -13.70
C SER A 136 25.70 25.90 -14.81
N GLY A 137 26.97 26.10 -14.41
CA GLY A 137 28.12 25.91 -15.28
C GLY A 137 28.50 24.43 -15.44
N GLY A 138 29.61 24.20 -16.15
CA GLY A 138 30.17 22.87 -16.42
C GLY A 138 29.51 22.14 -17.60
N GLU A 139 29.88 20.87 -17.76
CA GLU A 139 29.37 19.99 -18.82
C GLU A 139 28.34 18.99 -18.27
N VAL A 140 27.37 18.63 -19.10
CA VAL A 140 26.34 17.65 -18.71
C VAL A 140 26.98 16.29 -18.41
N ASN A 141 26.72 15.77 -17.21
CA ASN A 141 27.29 14.52 -16.74
C ASN A 141 26.25 13.40 -16.52
N ASP A 142 24.99 13.60 -16.95
CA ASP A 142 23.93 12.58 -16.92
C ASP A 142 23.85 11.84 -15.56
N TYR A 143 23.94 12.59 -14.45
CA TYR A 143 23.83 12.06 -13.08
C TYR A 143 24.90 11.06 -12.65
N GLY A 144 26.04 11.03 -13.36
CA GLY A 144 27.22 10.30 -12.91
C GLY A 144 27.91 10.94 -11.70
N LEU A 145 29.12 10.46 -11.42
CA LEU A 145 29.88 10.82 -10.23
C LEU A 145 30.05 12.34 -10.00
N LEU A 146 30.27 13.13 -11.06
CA LEU A 146 30.43 14.59 -10.93
C LEU A 146 29.15 15.29 -10.46
N ASP A 147 27.97 14.84 -10.90
CA ASP A 147 26.69 15.39 -10.45
C ASP A 147 26.37 14.95 -9.01
N GLN A 148 26.76 13.73 -8.63
CA GLN A 148 26.48 13.19 -7.28
C GLN A 148 27.08 14.06 -6.16
N ALA A 149 28.21 14.71 -6.45
CA ALA A 149 28.87 15.61 -5.52
C ALA A 149 28.00 16.82 -5.12
N ILE A 150 27.18 17.37 -6.03
CA ILE A 150 26.34 18.52 -5.69
C ILE A 150 25.23 18.11 -4.72
N LEU A 151 24.61 16.95 -4.93
CA LEU A 151 23.55 16.47 -4.05
C LEU A 151 24.07 16.31 -2.61
N TYR A 152 25.29 15.83 -2.45
CA TYR A 152 25.94 15.76 -1.14
C TYR A 152 26.20 17.14 -0.52
N GLN A 153 26.62 18.14 -1.30
CA GLN A 153 26.76 19.52 -0.78
C GLN A 153 25.42 20.11 -0.35
N LEU A 154 24.35 19.86 -1.11
CA LEU A 154 23.00 20.30 -0.75
C LEU A 154 22.47 19.59 0.49
N TYR A 155 22.78 18.30 0.66
CA TYR A 155 22.50 17.57 1.89
C TYR A 155 23.19 18.21 3.10
N LEU A 156 24.48 18.53 3.02
CA LEU A 156 25.20 19.19 4.12
C LEU A 156 24.56 20.54 4.48
N MET A 157 24.21 21.34 3.47
CA MET A 157 23.48 22.59 3.66
C MET A 157 22.10 22.36 4.29
N ALA A 158 21.38 21.31 3.89
CA ALA A 158 20.10 20.95 4.46
C ALA A 158 20.22 20.58 5.95
N LYS A 159 21.26 19.83 6.33
CA LYS A 159 21.54 19.51 7.75
C LYS A 159 21.88 20.76 8.56
N GLU A 160 22.58 21.73 7.97
CA GLU A 160 22.97 22.98 8.63
C GLU A 160 21.80 23.94 8.82
N ARG A 161 20.96 24.12 7.79
CA ARG A 161 19.87 25.11 7.79
C ARG A 161 18.52 24.58 8.30
N GLY A 162 18.31 23.27 8.20
CA GLY A 162 17.10 22.61 8.68
C GLY A 162 17.15 22.28 10.17
N ASN A 163 16.22 21.45 10.62
CA ASN A 163 16.26 20.85 11.97
C ASN A 163 17.15 19.58 12.04
N GLY A 164 17.87 19.26 10.97
CA GLY A 164 18.66 18.05 10.82
C GLY A 164 17.93 16.90 10.10
N GLU A 165 16.62 16.96 9.88
CA GLU A 165 15.89 15.95 9.11
C GLU A 165 15.88 16.32 7.61
N VAL A 166 16.24 15.37 6.76
CA VAL A 166 16.34 15.58 5.31
C VAL A 166 15.60 14.47 4.58
N GLY A 167 14.69 14.87 3.69
CA GLY A 167 14.04 14.00 2.72
C GLY A 167 14.51 14.33 1.30
N VAL A 168 14.59 13.33 0.43
CA VAL A 168 14.96 13.50 -0.97
C VAL A 168 13.84 13.00 -1.87
N LEU A 169 13.38 13.85 -2.78
CA LEU A 169 12.37 13.51 -3.78
C LEU A 169 13.04 13.46 -5.16
N SER A 170 13.10 12.28 -5.78
CA SER A 170 13.64 12.13 -7.14
C SER A 170 12.55 11.81 -8.16
N PHE A 171 12.70 12.38 -9.35
CA PHE A 171 11.74 12.22 -10.43
C PHE A 171 12.44 11.68 -11.66
N SER A 172 11.88 10.63 -12.26
CA SER A 172 12.42 9.99 -13.46
C SER A 172 13.90 9.62 -13.25
N TYR A 173 14.80 10.05 -14.14
CA TYR A 173 16.23 9.75 -14.04
C TYR A 173 16.94 10.29 -12.78
N GLY A 174 16.29 11.15 -12.00
CA GLY A 174 16.81 11.60 -10.70
C GLY A 174 17.17 10.46 -9.74
N VAL A 175 16.54 9.29 -9.89
CA VAL A 175 16.88 8.06 -9.14
C VAL A 175 18.37 7.72 -9.22
N THR A 176 18.99 7.95 -10.38
CA THR A 176 20.41 7.67 -10.62
C THR A 176 21.30 8.61 -9.82
N LEU A 177 20.90 9.88 -9.71
CA LEU A 177 21.65 10.86 -8.93
C LEU A 177 21.60 10.53 -7.44
N VAL A 178 20.41 10.22 -6.92
CA VAL A 178 20.20 9.94 -5.49
C VAL A 178 20.87 8.63 -5.09
N SER A 179 20.61 7.53 -5.82
CA SER A 179 21.22 6.23 -5.53
C SER A 179 22.75 6.28 -5.60
N GLY A 180 23.31 6.98 -6.58
CA GLY A 180 24.76 7.15 -6.71
C GLY A 180 25.35 7.99 -5.58
N ALA A 181 24.69 9.08 -5.18
CA ALA A 181 25.14 9.92 -4.08
C ALA A 181 25.13 9.16 -2.74
N LEU A 182 24.03 8.47 -2.42
CA LEU A 182 23.94 7.60 -1.23
C LEU A 182 25.01 6.50 -1.24
N ALA A 183 25.36 5.96 -2.41
CA ALA A 183 26.36 4.90 -2.51
C ALA A 183 27.81 5.39 -2.34
N ASN A 184 28.08 6.67 -2.61
CA ASN A 184 29.42 7.24 -2.67
C ASN A 184 29.74 8.22 -1.53
N TYR A 185 28.73 8.71 -0.82
CA TYR A 185 28.85 9.66 0.27
C TYR A 185 28.03 9.21 1.48
N ASN A 186 28.52 9.50 2.69
CA ASN A 186 27.77 9.27 3.91
C ASN A 186 26.62 10.28 4.01
N MET A 187 25.43 9.91 3.52
CA MET A 187 24.31 10.81 3.32
C MET A 187 23.03 10.23 3.95
N PRO A 188 22.98 10.02 5.28
CA PRO A 188 21.79 9.47 5.92
C PRO A 188 20.60 10.42 5.82
N ILE A 189 19.52 9.93 5.23
CA ILE A 189 18.26 10.64 4.98
C ILE A 189 17.09 9.91 5.61
N GLU A 190 16.09 10.67 6.06
CA GLU A 190 14.89 10.11 6.69
C GLU A 190 13.98 9.44 5.67
N LEU A 191 13.97 9.98 4.44
CA LEU A 191 13.04 9.58 3.41
C LEU A 191 13.63 9.75 2.02
N TRP A 192 13.43 8.75 1.17
CA TRP A 192 13.65 8.84 -0.27
C TRP A 192 12.38 8.43 -0.99
N ILE A 193 11.75 9.38 -1.69
CA ILE A 193 10.65 9.10 -2.60
C ILE A 193 11.16 9.21 -4.03
N ASP A 194 10.96 8.16 -4.81
CA ASP A 194 11.36 8.10 -6.21
C ASP A 194 10.16 7.86 -7.13
N TRP A 195 9.99 8.70 -8.14
CA TRP A 195 8.91 8.56 -9.13
C TRP A 195 9.39 7.95 -10.45
N GLU A 196 8.95 6.73 -10.72
CA GLU A 196 9.11 6.01 -12.00
C GLU A 196 10.55 6.01 -12.54
N GLY A 197 11.55 6.10 -11.66
CA GLY A 197 12.94 6.20 -12.04
C GLY A 197 13.48 4.90 -12.66
N PRO A 198 14.18 4.93 -13.80
CA PRO A 198 14.75 3.72 -14.37
C PRO A 198 15.84 3.13 -13.47
N CYS A 199 15.82 1.80 -13.27
CA CYS A 199 16.71 1.17 -12.30
C CYS A 199 18.06 0.68 -12.90
N ASP A 200 18.10 0.37 -14.19
CA ASP A 200 19.27 -0.19 -14.88
C ASP A 200 19.48 0.46 -16.25
N ARG A 201 20.54 0.08 -16.97
CA ARG A 201 20.88 0.67 -18.28
C ARG A 201 19.84 0.40 -19.39
N ILE A 202 18.99 -0.60 -19.23
CA ILE A 202 17.94 -0.93 -20.21
C ILE A 202 16.81 0.09 -20.12
N PHE A 203 16.47 0.50 -18.91
CA PHE A 203 15.42 1.49 -18.67
C PHE A 203 15.95 2.94 -18.66
N SER A 204 17.23 3.13 -18.30
CA SER A 204 17.89 4.43 -18.12
C SER A 204 18.11 5.20 -19.42
N GLN A 205 17.97 4.52 -20.54
CA GLN A 205 18.11 5.07 -21.87
C GLN A 205 17.12 4.40 -22.81
N CYS A 206 16.36 5.22 -23.52
CA CYS A 206 16.20 4.90 -24.93
C CYS A 206 17.62 4.87 -25.49
N TYR A 207 18.08 3.72 -26.00
CA TYR A 207 19.34 3.56 -26.72
C TYR A 207 20.65 3.54 -25.93
N CYS A 208 20.79 2.63 -24.97
CA CYS A 208 22.13 2.07 -24.80
C CYS A 208 22.55 1.30 -26.10
N GLY A 209 21.61 0.99 -27.01
CA GLY A 209 21.86 0.50 -28.37
C GLY A 209 21.01 -0.70 -28.81
N GLU A 210 20.19 -1.28 -27.93
CA GLU A 210 19.47 -2.53 -28.22
C GLU A 210 18.18 -2.37 -29.04
N PHE A 211 17.59 -1.18 -29.02
CA PHE A 211 16.33 -0.88 -29.73
C PHE A 211 16.59 0.21 -30.78
N GLU A 212 15.98 0.08 -31.96
CA GLU A 212 16.20 1.00 -33.09
C GLU A 212 15.56 2.38 -32.89
N SER A 213 14.51 2.47 -32.05
CA SER A 213 13.89 3.73 -31.68
C SER A 213 13.39 3.79 -30.22
N LYS A 214 13.17 5.00 -29.66
CA LYS A 214 12.46 5.25 -28.39
C LYS A 214 11.03 4.74 -28.50
N GLU A 215 10.46 4.86 -29.69
CA GLU A 215 9.14 4.35 -30.00
C GLU A 215 9.10 2.82 -30.01
N ALA A 216 10.12 2.18 -30.61
CA ALA A 216 10.27 0.73 -30.57
C ALA A 216 10.43 0.22 -29.13
N PHE A 217 11.20 0.92 -28.31
CA PHE A 217 11.34 0.60 -26.88
C PHE A 217 10.00 0.72 -26.12
N ARG A 218 9.25 1.81 -26.33
CA ARG A 218 7.94 2.03 -25.69
C ARG A 218 6.89 0.97 -26.03
N HIS A 219 7.06 0.28 -27.16
CA HIS A 219 6.19 -0.80 -27.62
C HIS A 219 6.82 -2.18 -27.48
N ALA A 220 8.01 -2.27 -26.87
CA ALA A 220 8.71 -3.53 -26.70
C ALA A 220 7.89 -4.47 -25.80
N SER A 221 7.76 -5.70 -26.25
CA SER A 221 7.19 -6.78 -25.45
C SER A 221 8.11 -7.13 -24.28
N LEU A 222 7.54 -7.78 -23.27
CA LEU A 222 8.29 -8.27 -22.11
C LEU A 222 9.41 -9.25 -22.53
N GLU A 223 9.16 -10.08 -23.54
CA GLU A 223 10.16 -11.04 -24.05
C GLU A 223 11.34 -10.34 -24.75
N GLU A 224 11.07 -9.26 -25.49
CA GLU A 224 12.12 -8.45 -26.12
C GLU A 224 13.00 -7.76 -25.07
N LEU A 225 12.39 -7.20 -24.02
CA LEU A 225 13.11 -6.58 -22.89
C LEU A 225 13.98 -7.61 -22.16
N ASP A 226 13.43 -8.78 -21.83
CA ASP A 226 14.15 -9.85 -21.13
C ASP A 226 15.30 -10.42 -22.00
N THR A 227 15.09 -10.51 -23.32
CA THR A 227 16.12 -10.94 -24.27
C THR A 227 17.24 -9.93 -24.42
N ALA A 228 16.90 -8.63 -24.52
CA ALA A 228 17.89 -7.56 -24.53
C ALA A 228 18.75 -7.57 -23.25
N ARG A 229 18.11 -7.74 -22.07
CA ARG A 229 18.84 -7.84 -20.79
C ARG A 229 19.84 -8.99 -20.77
N ARG A 230 19.40 -10.19 -21.13
CA ARG A 230 20.28 -11.37 -21.20
C ARG A 230 21.45 -11.15 -22.16
N ARG A 231 21.19 -10.59 -23.35
CA ARG A 231 22.23 -10.32 -24.36
C ARG A 231 23.27 -9.33 -23.84
N ILE A 232 22.84 -8.24 -23.20
CA ILE A 232 23.75 -7.26 -22.59
C ILE A 232 24.62 -7.94 -21.53
N GLU A 233 24.01 -8.67 -20.59
CA GLU A 233 24.74 -9.34 -19.52
C GLU A 233 25.75 -10.37 -20.05
N GLU A 234 25.37 -11.18 -21.03
CA GLU A 234 26.27 -12.17 -21.63
C GLU A 234 27.46 -11.52 -22.32
N ASN A 235 27.23 -10.44 -23.08
CA ASN A 235 28.30 -9.72 -23.77
C ASN A 235 29.24 -9.03 -22.76
N LEU A 236 28.71 -8.44 -21.70
CA LEU A 236 29.52 -7.88 -20.62
C LEU A 236 30.36 -8.95 -19.93
N ARG A 237 29.80 -10.13 -19.65
CA ARG A 237 30.55 -11.27 -19.08
C ARG A 237 31.65 -11.78 -20.02
N ARG A 238 31.45 -11.67 -21.33
CA ARG A 238 32.47 -11.98 -22.36
C ARG A 238 33.52 -10.89 -22.53
N GLY A 239 33.40 -9.76 -21.82
CA GLY A 239 34.34 -8.64 -21.90
C GLY A 239 34.15 -7.77 -23.15
N VAL A 240 32.98 -7.81 -23.80
CA VAL A 240 32.65 -6.89 -24.89
C VAL A 240 32.65 -5.46 -24.36
N LYS A 241 33.43 -4.58 -24.99
CA LYS A 241 33.46 -3.14 -24.72
C LYS A 241 32.74 -2.41 -25.83
N GLY A 242 31.75 -1.60 -25.48
CA GLY A 242 31.06 -0.72 -26.41
C GLY A 242 31.65 0.67 -26.46
N GLU A 243 31.16 1.47 -27.41
CA GLU A 243 31.42 2.91 -27.46
C GLU A 243 30.90 3.62 -26.21
N PRO A 244 31.49 4.77 -25.84
CA PRO A 244 31.09 5.53 -24.65
C PRO A 244 29.57 5.77 -24.57
N GLY A 245 28.98 5.44 -23.41
CA GLY A 245 27.54 5.59 -23.16
C GLY A 245 26.63 4.50 -23.74
N SER A 246 27.16 3.53 -24.51
CA SER A 246 26.40 2.39 -25.01
C SER A 246 26.07 1.35 -23.92
N CYS A 247 25.25 0.33 -24.22
CA CYS A 247 24.88 -0.73 -23.28
C CYS A 247 26.09 -1.52 -22.80
N TYR A 248 27.12 -1.57 -23.64
CA TYR A 248 28.33 -2.33 -23.40
C TYR A 248 29.45 -1.46 -22.79
N ASP A 249 29.19 -0.17 -22.53
CA ASP A 249 30.08 0.68 -21.75
C ASP A 249 29.84 0.48 -20.26
N ASN A 250 30.44 -0.58 -19.71
CA ASN A 250 30.27 -0.89 -18.31
C ASN A 250 30.87 0.16 -17.36
N GLU A 251 31.88 0.90 -17.78
CA GLU A 251 32.53 1.93 -16.96
C GLU A 251 31.60 3.14 -16.79
N TYR A 252 30.94 3.59 -17.86
CA TYR A 252 29.94 4.66 -17.78
C TYR A 252 28.76 4.30 -16.87
N TRP A 253 28.25 3.08 -17.02
CA TRP A 253 27.08 2.60 -16.29
C TRP A 253 27.36 2.22 -14.83
N GLN A 254 28.62 1.96 -14.46
CA GLN A 254 29.01 1.63 -13.09
C GLN A 254 28.56 2.67 -12.06
N ASN A 255 28.46 3.94 -12.47
CA ASN A 255 28.04 5.05 -11.61
C ASN A 255 26.65 5.58 -11.97
N ARG A 256 25.89 4.89 -12.84
CA ARG A 256 24.60 5.36 -13.37
C ARG A 256 23.46 4.36 -13.28
N GLU A 257 23.74 3.11 -12.89
CA GLU A 257 22.71 2.12 -12.62
C GLU A 257 22.30 2.17 -11.16
N ALA A 258 21.06 2.63 -10.91
CA ALA A 258 20.53 2.74 -9.56
C ALA A 258 20.50 1.38 -8.86
N LEU A 259 20.11 0.32 -9.55
CA LEU A 259 20.03 -1.05 -9.03
C LEU A 259 21.40 -1.57 -8.54
N ARG A 260 22.49 -1.17 -9.19
CA ARG A 260 23.85 -1.49 -8.73
C ARG A 260 24.30 -0.60 -7.58
N SER A 261 23.89 0.67 -7.62
CA SER A 261 24.29 1.65 -6.61
C SER A 261 23.68 1.32 -5.24
N ILE A 262 22.41 0.91 -5.20
CA ILE A 262 21.73 0.57 -3.94
C ILE A 262 22.36 -0.60 -3.17
N GLU A 263 23.08 -1.50 -3.85
CA GLU A 263 23.79 -2.61 -3.18
C GLU A 263 24.96 -2.15 -2.31
N ARG A 264 25.42 -0.91 -2.51
CA ARG A 264 26.51 -0.29 -1.74
C ARG A 264 26.01 0.65 -0.65
N ILE A 265 24.72 0.97 -0.64
CA ILE A 265 24.11 1.85 0.36
C ILE A 265 23.90 1.05 1.64
N SER A 266 24.28 1.61 2.79
CA SER A 266 23.92 1.01 4.07
C SER A 266 22.40 1.11 4.29
N ARG A 267 21.76 0.02 4.73
CA ARG A 267 20.30 0.01 4.97
C ARG A 267 19.83 1.07 5.97
N ASP A 268 20.72 1.51 6.84
CA ASP A 268 20.42 2.51 7.89
C ASP A 268 20.60 3.96 7.38
N GLU A 269 21.08 4.16 6.15
CA GLU A 269 21.20 5.50 5.53
C GLU A 269 19.90 5.99 4.89
N VAL A 270 18.91 5.12 4.69
CA VAL A 270 17.60 5.51 4.14
C VAL A 270 16.52 5.06 5.11
N GLY A 271 15.93 6.00 5.84
CA GLY A 271 14.89 5.72 6.84
C GLY A 271 13.66 5.03 6.24
N LEU A 272 13.18 5.53 5.09
CA LEU A 272 12.12 4.92 4.29
C LEU A 272 12.36 5.18 2.80
N TYR A 273 12.22 4.15 1.97
CA TYR A 273 12.17 4.27 0.52
C TYR A 273 10.74 4.06 0.01
N VAL A 274 10.22 5.01 -0.77
CA VAL A 274 8.92 4.92 -1.43
C VAL A 274 9.11 5.05 -2.92
N ARG A 275 8.68 4.03 -3.66
CA ARG A 275 8.61 4.08 -5.12
C ARG A 275 7.21 4.52 -5.54
N LEU A 276 7.10 5.63 -6.28
CA LEU A 276 5.88 6.05 -6.93
C LEU A 276 5.78 5.46 -8.34
N GLN A 277 4.63 4.86 -8.65
CA GLN A 277 4.32 4.27 -9.96
C GLN A 277 2.83 4.41 -10.28
N GLY A 278 2.52 5.04 -11.40
CA GLY A 278 1.17 5.10 -11.96
C GLY A 278 0.80 3.86 -12.78
N ASP A 279 -0.49 3.68 -13.06
CA ASP A 279 -1.06 2.63 -13.92
C ASP A 279 -0.82 2.84 -15.42
N MET A 280 -0.20 3.96 -15.77
CA MET A 280 0.48 4.22 -17.03
C MET A 280 1.82 4.87 -16.70
N ASP A 281 2.90 4.18 -17.06
CA ASP A 281 4.25 4.71 -16.88
C ASP A 281 4.53 5.89 -17.84
N HIS A 282 5.23 6.91 -17.36
CA HIS A 282 5.54 8.11 -18.13
C HIS A 282 6.50 7.85 -19.31
N VAL A 283 7.32 6.80 -19.26
CA VAL A 283 8.34 6.49 -20.28
C VAL A 283 8.43 5.01 -20.65
N GLN A 284 8.32 4.11 -19.68
CA GLN A 284 8.70 2.71 -19.78
C GLN A 284 7.56 1.84 -20.34
N PRO A 285 7.87 0.80 -21.12
CA PRO A 285 6.87 -0.13 -21.67
C PRO A 285 6.28 -1.11 -20.64
N SER A 286 6.92 -1.24 -19.48
CA SER A 286 6.51 -2.15 -18.41
C SER A 286 6.92 -1.63 -17.03
N TYR A 287 6.35 -2.25 -15.99
CA TYR A 287 6.67 -1.93 -14.59
C TYR A 287 7.90 -2.67 -14.05
N ASP A 288 8.65 -3.38 -14.89
CA ASP A 288 9.78 -4.21 -14.44
C ASP A 288 10.84 -3.38 -13.72
N HIS A 289 11.10 -2.17 -14.18
CA HIS A 289 12.05 -1.26 -13.55
C HIS A 289 11.64 -0.92 -12.10
N THR A 290 10.34 -0.74 -11.84
CA THR A 290 9.77 -0.56 -10.51
C THR A 290 9.82 -1.85 -9.70
N ILE A 291 9.41 -2.99 -10.28
CA ILE A 291 9.46 -4.31 -9.62
C ILE A 291 10.89 -4.62 -9.15
N MET A 292 11.87 -4.47 -10.05
CA MET A 292 13.27 -4.75 -9.78
C MET A 292 13.82 -3.85 -8.67
N MET A 293 13.55 -2.54 -8.75
CA MET A 293 14.04 -1.59 -7.75
C MET A 293 13.45 -1.86 -6.36
N VAL A 294 12.12 -2.00 -6.27
CA VAL A 294 11.42 -2.21 -4.99
C VAL A 294 11.80 -3.55 -4.38
N ASN A 295 11.75 -4.63 -5.14
CA ASN A 295 12.12 -5.95 -4.63
C ASN A 295 13.57 -5.98 -4.16
N ARG A 296 14.49 -5.34 -4.90
CA ARG A 296 15.91 -5.31 -4.51
C ARG A 296 16.13 -4.53 -3.22
N MET A 297 15.46 -3.39 -3.04
CA MET A 297 15.52 -2.63 -1.79
C MET A 297 14.96 -3.44 -0.61
N VAL A 298 13.86 -4.19 -0.80
CA VAL A 298 13.32 -5.09 0.23
C VAL A 298 14.32 -6.22 0.56
N GLU A 299 14.91 -6.87 -0.45
CA GLU A 299 15.91 -7.94 -0.26
C GLU A 299 17.16 -7.48 0.51
N LEU A 300 17.58 -6.23 0.29
CA LEU A 300 18.70 -5.60 0.99
C LEU A 300 18.32 -5.15 2.41
N GLY A 301 17.05 -5.27 2.80
CA GLY A 301 16.55 -4.99 4.14
C GLY A 301 16.20 -3.52 4.40
N PHE A 302 16.01 -2.72 3.34
CA PHE A 302 15.51 -1.35 3.47
C PHE A 302 14.01 -1.36 3.79
N LYS A 303 13.57 -0.44 4.65
CA LYS A 303 12.14 -0.15 4.78
C LYS A 303 11.65 0.43 3.46
N THR A 304 10.82 -0.32 2.76
CA THR A 304 10.47 -0.04 1.36
C THR A 304 9.00 -0.31 1.09
N ARG A 305 8.33 0.58 0.35
CA ARG A 305 7.01 0.33 -0.23
C ARG A 305 6.84 0.89 -1.64
N LEU A 306 5.87 0.33 -2.36
CA LEU A 306 5.37 0.84 -3.64
C LEU A 306 4.11 1.66 -3.39
N ASN A 307 4.11 2.93 -3.73
CA ASN A 307 2.99 3.84 -3.50
C ASN A 307 2.52 3.76 -2.03
N TYR A 308 1.28 3.30 -1.85
CA TYR A 308 0.57 3.16 -0.57
C TYR A 308 0.47 1.69 -0.12
N ALA A 309 1.17 0.79 -0.80
CA ALA A 309 1.25 -0.63 -0.46
C ALA A 309 1.91 -0.84 0.91
N PRO A 310 1.78 -2.05 1.51
CA PRO A 310 2.49 -2.35 2.74
C PRO A 310 4.01 -2.36 2.55
N LEU A 311 4.72 -2.13 3.65
CA LEU A 311 6.17 -2.20 3.75
C LEU A 311 6.67 -3.64 3.57
N GLY A 312 7.75 -3.79 2.80
CA GLY A 312 8.43 -5.08 2.65
C GLY A 312 7.73 -6.07 1.72
N MET A 313 6.75 -5.62 0.92
CA MET A 313 6.11 -6.43 -0.11
C MET A 313 7.07 -6.71 -1.28
N HIS A 314 6.97 -7.93 -1.83
CA HIS A 314 7.54 -8.30 -3.13
C HIS A 314 6.47 -8.27 -4.22
N TYR A 315 6.85 -7.76 -5.38
CA TYR A 315 5.96 -7.59 -6.52
C TYR A 315 6.36 -8.48 -7.69
N THR A 316 5.37 -8.88 -8.46
CA THR A 316 5.49 -9.58 -9.73
C THR A 316 4.73 -8.82 -10.80
N ARG A 317 4.94 -9.17 -12.07
CA ARG A 317 4.15 -8.62 -13.19
C ARG A 317 2.64 -8.87 -13.03
N GLU A 318 2.25 -9.90 -12.27
CA GLU A 318 0.86 -10.27 -12.05
C GLU A 318 0.18 -9.45 -10.94
N ASN A 319 0.90 -9.14 -9.86
CA ASN A 319 0.30 -8.52 -8.67
C ASN A 319 0.49 -7.00 -8.57
N ILE A 320 1.46 -6.43 -9.31
CA ILE A 320 1.83 -5.02 -9.16
C ILE A 320 0.67 -4.06 -9.46
N THR A 321 -0.19 -4.40 -10.41
CA THR A 321 -1.31 -3.57 -10.88
C THR A 321 -2.31 -3.23 -9.78
N THR A 322 -2.39 -4.05 -8.73
CA THR A 322 -3.23 -3.81 -7.55
C THR A 322 -2.84 -2.55 -6.78
N TYR A 323 -1.56 -2.16 -6.86
CA TYR A 323 -0.97 -1.11 -6.03
C TYR A 323 -0.60 0.15 -6.80
N LEU A 324 -0.93 0.21 -8.10
CA LEU A 324 -0.68 1.37 -8.93
C LEU A 324 -1.74 2.45 -8.68
N TYR A 325 -1.34 3.72 -8.70
CA TYR A 325 -2.31 4.80 -8.66
C TYR A 325 -2.79 5.15 -10.08
N PRO A 326 -4.01 5.69 -10.27
CA PRO A 326 -4.50 6.07 -11.58
C PRO A 326 -3.69 7.21 -12.22
N SER A 327 -3.16 7.01 -13.42
CA SER A 327 -2.34 7.96 -14.18
C SER A 327 -3.14 9.00 -14.97
N LYS A 328 -4.44 9.20 -14.67
CA LYS A 328 -5.20 10.34 -15.22
C LYS A 328 -4.63 11.71 -14.78
N GLU A 329 -3.61 11.70 -13.93
CA GLU A 329 -2.95 12.86 -13.37
C GLU A 329 -1.45 12.86 -13.79
N PHE A 330 -1.04 13.92 -14.50
CA PHE A 330 0.30 14.12 -15.09
C PHE A 330 1.45 14.20 -14.05
N GLU A 331 2.71 14.34 -14.50
CA GLU A 331 3.93 14.59 -13.69
C GLU A 331 3.70 15.58 -12.54
N ARG A 332 2.92 16.64 -12.77
CA ARG A 332 2.50 17.59 -11.74
C ARG A 332 1.93 16.88 -10.51
N SER A 333 1.02 15.92 -10.69
CA SER A 333 0.45 15.14 -9.59
C SER A 333 1.49 14.31 -8.84
N ALA A 334 2.50 13.78 -9.52
CA ALA A 334 3.59 13.04 -8.86
C ALA A 334 4.36 13.91 -7.85
N HIS A 335 4.63 15.18 -8.18
CA HIS A 335 5.23 16.13 -7.23
C HIS A 335 4.39 16.29 -5.96
N PHE A 336 3.09 16.62 -6.11
CA PHE A 336 2.18 16.79 -4.97
C PHE A 336 2.02 15.51 -4.15
N ARG A 337 1.97 14.36 -4.82
CA ARG A 337 1.87 13.03 -4.20
C ARG A 337 3.09 12.70 -3.36
N ALA A 338 4.29 12.92 -3.90
CA ALA A 338 5.53 12.74 -3.15
C ALA A 338 5.58 13.67 -1.93
N ILE A 339 5.19 14.94 -2.08
CA ILE A 339 5.14 15.89 -0.96
C ILE A 339 4.12 15.47 0.11
N ASN A 340 2.96 14.95 -0.28
CA ASN A 340 1.96 14.47 0.67
C ASN A 340 2.44 13.25 1.44
N ILE A 341 3.11 12.30 0.79
CA ILE A 341 3.73 11.16 1.48
C ILE A 341 4.82 11.67 2.42
N ALA A 342 5.69 12.58 1.98
CA ALA A 342 6.71 13.16 2.86
C ALA A 342 6.11 13.86 4.08
N TYR A 343 5.03 14.62 3.88
CA TYR A 343 4.28 15.26 4.96
C TYR A 343 3.77 14.24 5.98
N MET A 344 3.19 13.13 5.50
CA MET A 344 2.69 12.06 6.36
C MET A 344 3.80 11.33 7.11
N GLU A 345 4.93 11.05 6.47
CA GLU A 345 6.01 10.26 7.07
C GLU A 345 6.88 11.09 8.03
N MET A 346 7.13 12.37 7.69
CA MET A 346 8.09 13.21 8.43
C MET A 346 7.43 14.18 9.42
N LEU A 347 6.24 14.71 9.11
CA LEU A 347 5.63 15.81 9.89
C LEU A 347 4.34 15.41 10.61
N GLN A 348 3.64 14.40 10.12
CA GLN A 348 2.37 13.92 10.65
C GLN A 348 2.40 12.40 10.85
N PRO A 349 3.25 11.89 11.77
CA PRO A 349 3.25 10.47 12.08
C PRO A 349 1.81 10.06 12.40
N ILE A 350 1.28 9.21 11.52
CA ILE A 350 -0.13 9.03 11.20
C ILE A 350 -1.03 9.12 12.44
N SER A 351 -2.00 10.04 12.44
CA SER A 351 -3.20 9.88 13.27
C SER A 351 -3.80 8.52 12.91
N LYS A 352 -3.74 7.55 13.84
CA LYS A 352 -4.16 6.16 13.59
C LYS A 352 -5.53 6.15 12.90
N TYR A 353 -5.59 5.60 11.71
CA TYR A 353 -6.84 5.20 11.05
C TYR A 353 -6.80 3.69 10.91
N THR A 354 -7.98 3.08 10.90
CA THR A 354 -8.11 1.63 10.74
C THR A 354 -9.26 1.36 9.79
N ILE A 355 -8.98 0.56 8.75
CA ILE A 355 -10.00 0.04 7.84
C ILE A 355 -10.35 -1.37 8.31
N TYR A 356 -11.63 -1.64 8.50
CA TYR A 356 -12.11 -2.94 8.91
C TYR A 356 -12.39 -3.80 7.66
N VAL A 357 -11.80 -5.00 7.62
CA VAL A 357 -11.86 -5.88 6.46
C VAL A 357 -12.49 -7.22 6.85
N CYS A 358 -13.35 -7.76 5.98
CA CYS A 358 -13.88 -9.13 6.09
C CYS A 358 -13.77 -9.86 4.76
N ILE A 359 -13.48 -11.16 4.79
CA ILE A 359 -13.74 -12.04 3.64
C ILE A 359 -15.19 -12.50 3.71
N VAL A 360 -15.94 -12.41 2.61
CA VAL A 360 -17.34 -12.85 2.57
C VAL A 360 -17.53 -13.86 1.46
N MET A 361 -18.31 -14.90 1.72
CA MET A 361 -18.58 -15.97 0.75
C MET A 361 -20.05 -16.27 0.62
N HIS A 362 -20.48 -16.48 -0.62
CA HIS A 362 -21.77 -17.11 -0.92
C HIS A 362 -21.59 -18.53 -1.42
N ASN A 363 -22.50 -19.42 -1.00
CA ASN A 363 -22.82 -20.65 -1.71
C ASN A 363 -24.33 -20.71 -2.02
N GLU A 364 -24.64 -20.20 -3.21
CA GLU A 364 -25.97 -20.14 -3.78
C GLU A 364 -26.57 -21.52 -4.11
N ASP A 365 -27.87 -21.57 -4.34
CA ASP A 365 -28.67 -22.72 -4.75
C ASP A 365 -28.75 -22.84 -6.28
N PRO A 366 -29.23 -23.98 -6.80
CA PRO A 366 -29.42 -24.15 -8.24
C PRO A 366 -30.39 -23.12 -8.83
N PRO A 367 -30.15 -22.64 -10.07
CA PRO A 367 -29.14 -23.13 -11.01
C PRO A 367 -27.78 -22.41 -10.91
N THR A 368 -27.57 -21.47 -9.98
CA THR A 368 -26.29 -20.74 -9.90
C THR A 368 -25.16 -21.72 -9.58
N ASN A 369 -25.42 -22.60 -8.63
CA ASN A 369 -24.48 -23.63 -8.19
C ASN A 369 -25.03 -25.04 -8.49
N PRO A 370 -24.17 -26.07 -8.44
CA PRO A 370 -24.62 -27.46 -8.50
C PRO A 370 -25.64 -27.77 -7.40
N ASP A 371 -26.55 -28.70 -7.68
CA ASP A 371 -27.46 -29.23 -6.67
C ASP A 371 -26.70 -30.20 -5.74
N PHE A 372 -26.16 -29.65 -4.66
CA PHE A 372 -25.40 -30.38 -3.65
C PHE A 372 -26.24 -31.42 -2.92
N ALA A 373 -27.54 -31.15 -2.72
CA ALA A 373 -28.43 -32.06 -2.01
C ALA A 373 -28.72 -33.34 -2.80
N SER A 374 -28.64 -33.30 -4.14
CA SER A 374 -28.78 -34.47 -5.01
C SER A 374 -27.45 -35.03 -5.53
N ASN A 375 -26.38 -34.23 -5.56
CA ASN A 375 -25.06 -34.63 -6.06
C ASN A 375 -24.01 -34.70 -4.94
N ARG A 376 -23.93 -35.87 -4.29
CA ARG A 376 -22.97 -36.15 -3.21
C ARG A 376 -21.52 -35.92 -3.63
N THR A 377 -21.13 -36.28 -4.85
CA THR A 377 -19.73 -36.13 -5.31
C THR A 377 -19.33 -34.67 -5.34
N GLU A 378 -20.21 -33.82 -5.88
CA GLU A 378 -19.95 -32.38 -5.97
C GLU A 378 -19.98 -31.71 -4.60
N TYR A 379 -20.89 -32.15 -3.71
CA TYR A 379 -20.89 -31.72 -2.32
C TYR A 379 -19.57 -32.04 -1.62
N LEU A 380 -19.07 -33.28 -1.72
CA LEU A 380 -17.82 -33.67 -1.06
C LEU A 380 -16.61 -32.90 -1.60
N ARG A 381 -16.57 -32.64 -2.92
CA ARG A 381 -15.55 -31.80 -3.54
C ARG A 381 -15.57 -30.38 -2.99
N SER A 382 -16.75 -29.75 -2.98
CA SER A 382 -16.92 -28.38 -2.48
C SER A 382 -16.62 -28.28 -0.97
N ARG A 383 -17.06 -29.27 -0.18
CA ARG A 383 -16.77 -29.37 1.25
C ARG A 383 -15.28 -29.46 1.53
N GLU A 384 -14.54 -30.32 0.83
CA GLU A 384 -13.09 -30.44 0.99
C GLU A 384 -12.39 -29.11 0.72
N MET A 385 -12.77 -28.43 -0.36
CA MET A 385 -12.22 -27.12 -0.69
C MET A 385 -12.58 -26.06 0.34
N LEU A 386 -13.80 -26.08 0.90
CA LEU A 386 -14.20 -25.18 1.98
C LEU A 386 -13.38 -25.42 3.26
N VAL A 387 -13.06 -26.67 3.61
CA VAL A 387 -12.17 -26.98 4.74
C VAL A 387 -10.77 -26.42 4.49
N LYS A 388 -10.20 -26.62 3.29
CA LYS A 388 -8.88 -26.07 2.94
C LYS A 388 -8.87 -24.54 2.99
N PHE A 389 -9.87 -23.89 2.41
CA PHE A 389 -10.04 -22.44 2.43
C PHE A 389 -10.13 -21.92 3.86
N THR A 390 -10.96 -22.53 4.68
CA THR A 390 -11.18 -22.11 6.06
C THR A 390 -9.92 -22.23 6.91
N ASN A 391 -9.19 -23.35 6.78
CA ASN A 391 -7.91 -23.50 7.47
C ASN A 391 -6.90 -22.44 7.03
N LEU A 392 -6.86 -22.13 5.73
CA LEU A 392 -5.96 -21.11 5.20
C LEU A 392 -6.27 -19.75 5.82
N ILE A 393 -7.51 -19.26 5.73
CA ILE A 393 -7.85 -17.91 6.26
C ILE A 393 -7.69 -17.84 7.78
N HIS A 394 -8.04 -18.91 8.52
CA HIS A 394 -7.90 -18.96 9.97
C HIS A 394 -6.43 -18.91 10.41
N ASN A 395 -5.52 -19.56 9.68
CA ASN A 395 -4.08 -19.48 9.95
C ASN A 395 -3.50 -18.06 9.82
N TYR A 396 -4.17 -17.19 9.06
CA TYR A 396 -3.80 -15.78 8.91
C TYR A 396 -4.60 -14.85 9.85
N GLY A 397 -5.46 -15.41 10.71
CA GLY A 397 -6.34 -14.63 11.58
C GLY A 397 -7.35 -13.77 10.84
N ALA A 398 -7.69 -14.13 9.59
CA ALA A 398 -8.60 -13.36 8.78
C ALA A 398 -10.06 -13.60 9.20
N ALA A 399 -10.82 -12.51 9.36
CA ALA A 399 -12.25 -12.58 9.63
C ALA A 399 -13.02 -13.07 8.40
N PHE A 400 -14.03 -13.89 8.65
CA PHE A 400 -14.79 -14.56 7.59
C PHE A 400 -16.27 -14.67 7.94
N ASP A 401 -17.10 -14.27 6.98
CA ASP A 401 -18.55 -14.45 6.98
C ASP A 401 -18.93 -15.44 5.86
N TRP A 402 -19.38 -16.63 6.26
CA TRP A 402 -19.84 -17.68 5.36
C TRP A 402 -21.36 -17.67 5.26
N GLN A 403 -21.87 -17.35 4.07
CA GLN A 403 -23.30 -17.11 3.84
C GLN A 403 -23.86 -18.17 2.90
N SER A 404 -24.75 -19.01 3.43
CA SER A 404 -25.21 -20.21 2.73
C SER A 404 -26.69 -20.17 2.39
N GLU A 405 -27.02 -20.66 1.20
CA GLU A 405 -28.41 -21.04 0.87
C GLU A 405 -28.73 -22.47 1.35
N TRP A 406 -30.01 -22.82 1.29
CA TRP A 406 -30.58 -24.08 1.79
C TRP A 406 -29.93 -25.33 1.21
N ASN A 407 -29.55 -25.32 -0.07
CA ASN A 407 -29.21 -26.53 -0.82
C ASN A 407 -27.92 -27.19 -0.29
N PHE A 408 -26.91 -26.40 0.05
CA PHE A 408 -25.69 -26.92 0.64
C PHE A 408 -25.92 -27.39 2.08
N LEU A 409 -26.69 -26.64 2.89
CA LEU A 409 -27.03 -27.03 4.26
C LEU A 409 -27.79 -28.37 4.31
N GLU A 410 -28.69 -28.60 3.36
CA GLU A 410 -29.36 -29.88 3.22
C GLU A 410 -28.37 -31.01 2.87
N ALA A 411 -27.40 -30.73 1.98
CA ALA A 411 -26.34 -31.68 1.68
C ALA A 411 -25.45 -32.00 2.91
N VAL A 412 -25.16 -31.01 3.76
CA VAL A 412 -24.46 -31.22 5.05
C VAL A 412 -25.27 -32.17 5.92
N TRP A 413 -26.56 -31.91 6.11
CA TRP A 413 -27.42 -32.77 6.91
C TRP A 413 -27.50 -34.21 6.38
N ARG A 414 -27.46 -34.40 5.06
CA ARG A 414 -27.51 -35.73 4.42
C ARG A 414 -26.19 -36.48 4.51
N TYR A 415 -25.09 -35.81 4.21
CA TYR A 415 -23.83 -36.46 3.87
C TYR A 415 -22.68 -36.25 4.85
N ASP A 416 -22.72 -35.21 5.71
CA ASP A 416 -21.61 -34.85 6.59
C ASP A 416 -21.64 -35.62 7.92
N LYS A 417 -21.50 -36.94 7.81
CA LYS A 417 -21.59 -37.89 8.93
C LYS A 417 -20.54 -38.99 8.78
N GLY A 418 -20.18 -39.63 9.90
CA GLY A 418 -19.19 -40.72 9.92
C GLY A 418 -17.85 -40.25 9.37
N ASP A 419 -17.26 -41.04 8.47
CA ASP A 419 -15.90 -40.80 7.95
C ASP A 419 -15.73 -39.44 7.23
N VAL A 420 -16.81 -38.83 6.74
CA VAL A 420 -16.75 -37.50 6.08
C VAL A 420 -16.29 -36.41 7.06
N THR A 421 -16.63 -36.55 8.35
CA THR A 421 -16.31 -35.56 9.39
C THR A 421 -14.90 -35.68 9.97
N LEU A 422 -14.10 -36.65 9.51
CA LEU A 422 -12.76 -36.88 10.06
C LEU A 422 -11.83 -35.68 9.83
N SER A 423 -11.95 -34.98 8.70
CA SER A 423 -11.16 -33.78 8.38
C SER A 423 -11.55 -32.55 9.21
N THR A 424 -12.60 -32.65 10.02
CA THR A 424 -13.18 -31.58 10.83
C THR A 424 -13.35 -32.02 12.28
N ASN A 425 -12.50 -32.95 12.74
CA ASN A 425 -12.48 -33.47 14.12
C ASN A 425 -13.83 -34.04 14.59
N GLY A 426 -14.59 -34.65 13.68
CA GLY A 426 -15.90 -35.24 13.97
C GLY A 426 -17.06 -34.25 13.94
N LEU A 427 -16.82 -32.97 13.66
CA LEU A 427 -17.86 -31.95 13.48
C LEU A 427 -18.37 -31.97 12.03
N ASN A 428 -19.65 -31.68 11.82
CA ASN A 428 -20.10 -31.32 10.47
C ASN A 428 -19.49 -29.97 10.06
N ILE A 429 -19.44 -29.68 8.76
CA ILE A 429 -18.72 -28.50 8.24
C ILE A 429 -19.24 -27.19 8.84
N VAL A 430 -20.55 -27.05 9.10
CA VAL A 430 -21.12 -25.82 9.68
C VAL A 430 -20.69 -25.65 11.14
N GLN A 431 -20.70 -26.73 11.93
CA GLN A 431 -20.14 -26.73 13.29
C GLN A 431 -18.64 -26.43 13.30
N TYR A 432 -17.91 -26.96 12.32
CA TYR A 432 -16.49 -26.72 12.20
C TYR A 432 -16.18 -25.25 11.90
N LEU A 433 -16.91 -24.62 10.97
CA LEU A 433 -16.79 -23.18 10.73
C LEU A 433 -17.04 -22.38 12.03
N SER A 434 -18.15 -22.65 12.70
CA SER A 434 -18.50 -21.97 13.96
C SER A 434 -17.44 -22.17 15.06
N SER A 435 -16.77 -23.33 15.11
CA SER A 435 -15.70 -23.59 16.08
C SER A 435 -14.41 -22.78 15.86
N LEU A 436 -14.32 -22.09 14.72
CA LEU A 436 -13.21 -21.23 14.32
C LEU A 436 -13.60 -19.74 14.37
N ASP A 437 -14.68 -19.40 15.09
CA ASP A 437 -15.22 -18.05 15.25
C ASP A 437 -15.64 -17.38 13.91
N ILE A 438 -16.04 -18.19 12.93
CA ILE A 438 -16.55 -17.73 11.63
C ILE A 438 -18.03 -17.40 11.75
N SER A 439 -18.46 -16.27 11.19
CA SER A 439 -19.89 -15.93 11.13
C SER A 439 -20.58 -16.84 10.13
N VAL A 440 -21.68 -17.48 10.56
CA VAL A 440 -22.49 -18.39 9.75
C VAL A 440 -23.83 -17.70 9.50
N ASP A 441 -24.03 -17.25 8.27
CA ASP A 441 -25.12 -16.33 7.94
C ASP A 441 -26.14 -16.97 6.99
N PRO A 442 -27.45 -16.71 7.19
CA PRO A 442 -28.46 -17.04 6.19
C PRO A 442 -28.30 -16.19 4.92
N HIS A 443 -28.20 -16.84 3.76
CA HIS A 443 -28.38 -16.24 2.43
C HIS A 443 -29.58 -16.88 1.74
N SER A 444 -30.36 -16.11 0.96
CA SER A 444 -31.48 -16.66 0.20
C SER A 444 -31.94 -15.79 -0.97
N HIS A 445 -32.13 -16.41 -2.13
CA HIS A 445 -32.85 -15.86 -3.28
C HIS A 445 -34.37 -15.96 -3.16
N GLU A 446 -34.88 -16.56 -2.08
CA GLU A 446 -36.29 -16.73 -1.75
C GLU A 446 -37.13 -17.39 -2.84
N ARG A 447 -36.52 -18.30 -3.60
CA ARG A 447 -37.20 -19.10 -4.63
C ARG A 447 -38.11 -20.15 -4.02
N VAL A 448 -37.64 -20.79 -2.94
CA VAL A 448 -38.33 -21.87 -2.22
C VAL A 448 -38.17 -21.69 -0.71
N TYR A 449 -36.93 -21.58 -0.23
CA TYR A 449 -36.60 -21.33 1.17
C TYR A 449 -36.35 -19.84 1.37
N ASN A 450 -36.94 -19.23 2.40
CA ASN A 450 -36.61 -17.86 2.80
C ASN A 450 -35.49 -17.85 3.87
N TYR A 451 -35.06 -16.67 4.29
CA TYR A 451 -33.97 -16.52 5.29
C TYR A 451 -34.27 -17.23 6.62
N ALA A 452 -35.53 -17.24 7.08
CA ALA A 452 -35.91 -17.95 8.31
C ALA A 452 -35.81 -19.47 8.15
N ASP A 453 -36.12 -20.01 6.97
CA ASP A 453 -35.92 -21.42 6.70
C ASP A 453 -34.44 -21.80 6.69
N VAL A 454 -33.59 -20.95 6.10
CA VAL A 454 -32.13 -21.15 6.07
C VAL A 454 -31.54 -21.07 7.48
N ALA A 455 -31.98 -20.10 8.28
CA ALA A 455 -31.62 -19.98 9.69
C ALA A 455 -31.98 -21.26 10.48
N GLU A 456 -33.18 -21.81 10.28
CA GLU A 456 -33.59 -23.08 10.88
C GLU A 456 -32.73 -24.26 10.43
N LEU A 457 -32.32 -24.31 9.15
CA LEU A 457 -31.41 -25.36 8.66
C LEU A 457 -30.04 -25.28 9.35
N ILE A 458 -29.51 -24.07 9.58
CA ILE A 458 -28.27 -23.86 10.34
C ILE A 458 -28.43 -24.36 11.78
N ARG A 459 -29.54 -24.02 12.46
CA ARG A 459 -29.86 -24.50 13.82
C ARG A 459 -29.93 -26.03 13.92
N ARG A 460 -30.52 -26.67 12.92
CA ARG A 460 -30.61 -28.15 12.85
C ARG A 460 -29.24 -28.83 12.69
N LEU A 461 -28.25 -28.10 12.19
CA LEU A 461 -26.86 -28.55 12.12
C LEU A 461 -26.08 -28.26 13.40
N GLY A 462 -26.72 -27.68 14.42
CA GLY A 462 -26.17 -27.48 15.75
C GLY A 462 -25.40 -26.17 15.92
N VAL A 463 -25.67 -25.17 15.10
CA VAL A 463 -25.08 -23.83 15.16
C VAL A 463 -26.19 -22.78 15.20
N GLU A 464 -26.05 -21.74 16.01
CA GLU A 464 -26.97 -20.60 15.94
C GLU A 464 -26.52 -19.68 14.80
N PRO A 465 -27.37 -19.38 13.80
CA PRO A 465 -27.02 -18.42 12.76
C PRO A 465 -26.84 -17.02 13.32
N SER A 466 -26.01 -16.20 12.66
CA SER A 466 -25.93 -14.77 12.96
C SER A 466 -27.25 -14.04 12.63
N ASP A 467 -27.30 -12.75 12.93
CA ASP A 467 -28.38 -11.84 12.52
C ASP A 467 -28.07 -11.09 11.22
N VAL A 468 -27.09 -11.58 10.44
CA VAL A 468 -26.73 -11.03 9.12
C VAL A 468 -27.67 -11.57 8.05
N VAL A 469 -28.27 -10.67 7.30
CA VAL A 469 -28.93 -10.92 6.02
C VAL A 469 -27.83 -10.92 4.96
N GLY A 470 -27.32 -12.10 4.62
CA GLY A 470 -26.29 -12.25 3.60
C GLY A 470 -26.84 -11.99 2.21
N GLY A 471 -26.50 -10.86 1.59
CA GLY A 471 -26.97 -10.44 0.27
C GLY A 471 -28.45 -10.04 0.22
N PHE A 472 -28.81 -9.00 -0.54
CA PHE A 472 -30.21 -8.65 -0.81
C PHE A 472 -30.33 -7.65 -1.97
N LEU A 473 -31.54 -7.55 -2.53
CA LEU A 473 -31.92 -6.59 -3.55
C LEU A 473 -32.31 -5.26 -2.91
N TYR A 474 -31.47 -4.26 -3.11
CA TYR A 474 -31.75 -2.89 -2.65
C TYR A 474 -32.43 -2.03 -3.72
N TYR A 475 -32.21 -2.36 -5.00
CA TYR A 475 -32.72 -1.61 -6.16
C TYR A 475 -33.25 -2.54 -7.27
N PRO A 476 -34.36 -2.20 -7.96
CA PRO A 476 -35.23 -1.05 -7.70
C PRO A 476 -35.93 -1.17 -6.32
N PRO A 477 -36.35 -0.05 -5.70
CA PRO A 477 -36.94 -0.07 -4.36
C PRO A 477 -38.15 -1.01 -4.23
N ASP A 478 -38.98 -1.10 -5.27
CA ASP A 478 -40.19 -1.95 -5.30
C ASP A 478 -39.93 -3.40 -5.71
N ASN A 479 -38.69 -3.87 -5.58
CA ASN A 479 -38.38 -5.27 -5.83
C ASN A 479 -39.14 -6.19 -4.83
N ARG A 480 -39.37 -7.44 -5.25
CA ARG A 480 -40.18 -8.40 -4.48
C ARG A 480 -39.56 -8.84 -3.16
N GLN A 481 -38.24 -8.75 -3.01
CA GLN A 481 -37.57 -9.18 -1.78
C GLN A 481 -37.94 -8.25 -0.63
N GLY A 482 -38.03 -6.94 -0.88
CA GLY A 482 -38.50 -5.95 0.07
C GLY A 482 -37.74 -6.00 1.40
N TRP A 483 -36.45 -5.66 1.38
CA TRP A 483 -35.52 -5.84 2.50
C TRP A 483 -35.99 -5.24 3.84
N GLU A 484 -36.85 -4.23 3.82
CA GLU A 484 -37.44 -3.64 5.04
C GLU A 484 -38.20 -4.66 5.90
N LYS A 485 -38.64 -5.79 5.34
CA LYS A 485 -39.29 -6.87 6.09
C LYS A 485 -38.43 -7.40 7.26
N PHE A 486 -37.11 -7.30 7.16
CA PHE A 486 -36.19 -7.77 8.19
C PHE A 486 -36.21 -6.89 9.46
N GLN A 487 -36.86 -5.73 9.45
CA GLN A 487 -37.10 -4.94 10.67
C GLN A 487 -37.89 -5.74 11.72
N MET A 488 -38.71 -6.68 11.24
CA MET A 488 -39.52 -7.58 12.05
C MET A 488 -39.01 -9.01 11.91
N GLU A 489 -39.43 -9.84 12.84
CA GLU A 489 -39.22 -11.28 12.73
C GLU A 489 -40.01 -11.83 11.53
N ILE A 490 -39.35 -12.63 10.69
CA ILE A 490 -39.95 -13.33 9.56
C ILE A 490 -40.02 -14.81 9.86
N CYS A 491 -41.08 -15.48 9.42
CA CYS A 491 -41.24 -16.92 9.60
C CYS A 491 -40.98 -17.69 8.30
N GLY A 492 -40.56 -18.94 8.44
CA GLY A 492 -40.20 -19.81 7.33
C GLY A 492 -41.34 -20.04 6.34
N ALA A 493 -41.02 -20.15 5.06
CA ALA A 493 -41.97 -20.60 4.04
C ALA A 493 -42.14 -22.13 4.07
N ILE A 494 -41.10 -22.86 4.50
CA ILE A 494 -41.08 -24.31 4.66
C ILE A 494 -41.29 -24.70 6.12
N TYR A 495 -40.55 -24.06 7.03
CA TYR A 495 -40.63 -24.27 8.48
C TYR A 495 -41.49 -23.16 9.10
N THR A 496 -42.80 -23.22 8.87
CA THR A 496 -43.74 -22.11 9.18
C THR A 496 -43.84 -21.74 10.67
N ASP A 497 -43.44 -22.61 11.59
CA ASP A 497 -43.37 -22.34 13.04
C ASP A 497 -42.02 -21.81 13.50
N LYS A 498 -41.05 -21.67 12.59
CA LYS A 498 -39.70 -21.20 12.84
C LYS A 498 -39.55 -19.82 12.28
N CYS A 499 -39.08 -18.92 13.12
CA CYS A 499 -38.92 -17.54 12.76
C CYS A 499 -37.48 -17.08 13.09
N TRP A 500 -37.06 -16.04 12.38
CA TRP A 500 -35.73 -15.45 12.49
C TRP A 500 -35.82 -13.96 12.19
N LYS A 501 -34.95 -13.19 12.82
CA LYS A 501 -34.87 -11.75 12.63
C LYS A 501 -33.44 -11.38 12.27
N GLY A 502 -33.27 -10.75 11.12
CA GLY A 502 -32.02 -10.10 10.76
C GLY A 502 -31.94 -8.70 11.36
N ASN A 503 -30.75 -8.27 11.77
CA ASN A 503 -30.48 -6.89 12.19
C ASN A 503 -29.40 -6.22 11.35
N ILE A 504 -28.56 -7.02 10.67
CA ILE A 504 -27.44 -6.56 9.87
C ILE A 504 -27.72 -6.89 8.42
N LEU A 505 -27.62 -5.91 7.54
CA LEU A 505 -27.76 -6.04 6.11
C LEU A 505 -26.37 -5.98 5.47
N TRP A 506 -26.09 -6.91 4.57
CA TRP A 506 -24.88 -6.86 3.76
C TRP A 506 -25.16 -7.23 2.31
N GLY A 507 -24.33 -6.72 1.40
CA GLY A 507 -24.30 -7.17 0.02
C GLY A 507 -25.45 -6.64 -0.83
N ALA A 508 -25.82 -5.36 -0.66
CA ALA A 508 -26.84 -4.69 -1.45
C ALA A 508 -26.51 -4.73 -2.96
N SER A 509 -27.31 -5.46 -3.73
CA SER A 509 -27.12 -5.65 -5.16
C SER A 509 -28.39 -5.40 -5.97
N THR A 510 -28.22 -5.29 -7.28
CA THR A 510 -29.33 -5.31 -8.24
C THR A 510 -29.57 -6.73 -8.74
N ALA A 511 -30.78 -6.99 -9.24
CA ALA A 511 -31.16 -8.32 -9.70
C ALA A 511 -30.20 -8.85 -10.78
N GLY A 512 -29.52 -9.96 -10.47
CA GLY A 512 -28.51 -10.57 -11.34
C GLY A 512 -27.31 -9.68 -11.65
N HIS A 513 -27.02 -8.70 -10.78
CA HIS A 513 -25.91 -7.75 -10.94
C HIS A 513 -25.93 -6.99 -12.27
N ARG A 514 -27.12 -6.79 -12.85
CA ARG A 514 -27.29 -6.12 -14.16
C ARG A 514 -27.37 -4.61 -14.07
N GLY A 515 -27.56 -4.08 -12.87
CA GLY A 515 -27.60 -2.66 -12.58
C GLY A 515 -26.45 -2.25 -11.65
N PRO A 516 -26.52 -1.02 -11.13
CA PRO A 516 -25.49 -0.51 -10.24
C PRO A 516 -25.64 -1.13 -8.85
N ASP A 517 -24.72 -2.02 -8.50
CA ASP A 517 -24.60 -2.51 -7.13
C ASP A 517 -24.07 -1.42 -6.19
N CYS A 518 -24.38 -1.51 -4.90
CA CYS A 518 -23.90 -0.55 -3.91
C CYS A 518 -22.49 -0.93 -3.43
N PHE A 519 -21.49 -0.13 -3.80
CA PHE A 519 -20.10 -0.31 -3.33
C PHE A 519 -19.65 0.78 -2.35
N ALA A 520 -20.57 1.34 -1.58
CA ALA A 520 -20.18 2.25 -0.51
C ALA A 520 -19.38 1.54 0.58
N SER A 521 -18.47 2.26 1.23
CA SER A 521 -17.77 1.89 2.47
C SER A 521 -18.44 2.57 3.67
N GLY A 522 -18.31 1.95 4.85
CA GLY A 522 -18.81 2.47 6.11
C GLY A 522 -20.09 1.77 6.56
N ILE A 523 -20.65 2.25 7.68
CA ILE A 523 -21.82 1.66 8.32
C ILE A 523 -22.86 2.75 8.54
N TRP A 524 -24.12 2.43 8.23
CA TRP A 524 -25.26 3.32 8.47
C TRP A 524 -26.54 2.53 8.67
N LYS A 525 -27.62 3.23 9.01
CA LYS A 525 -28.96 2.68 9.14
C LYS A 525 -29.82 3.23 7.99
N PRO A 526 -30.07 2.45 6.91
CA PRO A 526 -30.80 2.95 5.74
C PRO A 526 -32.20 3.41 6.13
N LYS A 527 -32.58 4.65 5.83
CA LYS A 527 -33.88 5.23 6.23
C LYS A 527 -35.07 4.36 5.79
N ASP A 528 -35.15 4.11 4.49
CA ASP A 528 -36.16 3.27 3.85
C ASP A 528 -35.67 2.82 2.47
N ARG A 529 -36.45 1.98 1.77
CA ARG A 529 -36.07 1.43 0.46
C ARG A 529 -35.88 2.48 -0.65
N TYR A 530 -36.48 3.67 -0.53
CA TYR A 530 -36.36 4.76 -1.50
C TYR A 530 -35.22 5.72 -1.14
N HIS A 531 -34.71 5.65 0.09
CA HIS A 531 -33.65 6.49 0.63
C HIS A 531 -32.54 5.62 1.23
N PHE A 532 -32.11 4.59 0.48
CA PHE A 532 -31.19 3.57 0.98
C PHE A 532 -29.83 4.13 1.42
N LEU A 533 -29.37 5.22 0.77
CA LEU A 533 -28.11 5.91 1.09
C LEU A 533 -28.28 7.07 2.08
N THR A 534 -29.41 7.15 2.78
CA THR A 534 -29.68 8.14 3.82
C THR A 534 -29.71 7.46 5.18
N HIS A 535 -28.97 8.01 6.14
CA HIS A 535 -28.98 7.49 7.52
C HIS A 535 -30.22 7.94 8.29
N ASP A 536 -30.89 7.02 8.99
CA ASP A 536 -31.94 7.32 9.98
C ASP A 536 -31.64 6.64 11.31
N ALA A 537 -31.41 7.43 12.35
CA ALA A 537 -31.10 6.93 13.69
C ALA A 537 -32.24 6.09 14.31
N SER A 538 -33.50 6.34 13.89
CA SER A 538 -34.69 5.62 14.35
C SER A 538 -34.84 4.23 13.74
N GLN A 539 -34.14 3.96 12.64
CA GLN A 539 -34.15 2.67 11.99
C GLN A 539 -33.41 1.60 12.85
N THR A 540 -33.87 0.36 12.76
CA THR A 540 -33.29 -0.78 13.49
C THR A 540 -32.30 -1.58 12.65
N LEU A 541 -32.50 -1.65 11.33
CA LEU A 541 -31.59 -2.33 10.42
C LEU A 541 -30.33 -1.52 10.19
N ILE A 542 -29.18 -2.20 10.28
CA ILE A 542 -27.84 -1.62 10.07
C ILE A 542 -27.28 -2.21 8.79
N TYR A 543 -26.78 -1.39 7.89
CA TYR A 543 -26.10 -1.84 6.69
C TYR A 543 -24.58 -1.69 6.84
N VAL A 544 -23.85 -2.75 6.49
CA VAL A 544 -22.38 -2.75 6.41
C VAL A 544 -21.96 -2.63 4.95
N GLY A 545 -21.29 -1.53 4.64
CA GLY A 545 -20.73 -1.24 3.32
C GLY A 545 -19.61 -2.20 2.93
N SER A 546 -19.52 -2.51 1.65
CA SER A 546 -18.63 -3.55 1.13
C SER A 546 -17.36 -3.03 0.46
N TYR A 547 -17.34 -1.75 0.05
CA TYR A 547 -16.33 -1.09 -0.81
C TYR A 547 -15.76 -1.96 -1.95
N ARG A 548 -16.12 -1.68 -3.21
CA ARG A 548 -15.75 -2.39 -4.46
C ARG A 548 -16.03 -3.91 -4.53
N ARG A 549 -15.94 -4.67 -3.42
CA ARG A 549 -16.28 -6.09 -3.26
C ARG A 549 -15.66 -7.01 -4.31
N SER A 550 -14.36 -6.85 -4.60
CA SER A 550 -13.65 -7.62 -5.63
C SER A 550 -12.39 -8.28 -5.09
N LEU A 551 -12.19 -9.56 -5.40
CA LEU A 551 -11.01 -10.31 -5.00
C LEU A 551 -9.72 -9.79 -5.64
N SER A 552 -9.76 -9.40 -6.92
CA SER A 552 -8.56 -9.04 -7.70
C SER A 552 -7.94 -7.71 -7.29
N ILE A 553 -8.67 -6.88 -6.54
CA ILE A 553 -8.22 -5.56 -6.06
C ILE A 553 -8.34 -5.45 -4.54
N LEU A 554 -8.41 -6.58 -3.83
CA LEU A 554 -8.50 -6.64 -2.35
C LEU A 554 -9.67 -5.81 -1.81
N GLY A 555 -10.82 -5.86 -2.47
CA GLY A 555 -11.98 -5.05 -2.13
C GLY A 555 -11.71 -3.54 -2.24
N GLY A 556 -10.78 -3.10 -3.08
CA GLY A 556 -10.41 -1.69 -3.19
C GLY A 556 -9.63 -1.13 -1.99
N LEU A 557 -9.17 -1.98 -1.07
CA LEU A 557 -8.41 -1.57 0.10
C LEU A 557 -7.23 -0.63 -0.21
N PRO A 558 -6.37 -0.89 -1.23
CA PRO A 558 -5.28 0.03 -1.57
C PRO A 558 -5.75 1.44 -1.93
N GLU A 559 -6.93 1.57 -2.56
CA GLU A 559 -7.52 2.86 -2.92
C GLU A 559 -7.92 3.64 -1.65
N LEU A 560 -8.58 3.01 -0.68
CA LEU A 560 -8.95 3.68 0.58
C LEU A 560 -7.71 4.09 1.39
N ILE A 561 -6.70 3.23 1.49
CA ILE A 561 -5.44 3.56 2.18
C ILE A 561 -4.79 4.77 1.53
N ARG A 562 -4.74 4.81 0.20
CA ARG A 562 -4.26 5.98 -0.54
C ARG A 562 -5.03 7.24 -0.16
N LEU A 563 -6.37 7.20 -0.17
CA LEU A 563 -7.20 8.35 0.16
C LEU A 563 -6.95 8.86 1.59
N PHE A 564 -6.73 7.94 2.55
CA PHE A 564 -6.34 8.31 3.91
C PHE A 564 -4.99 9.00 3.99
N GLU A 565 -3.97 8.41 3.35
CA GLU A 565 -2.60 8.94 3.36
C GLU A 565 -2.51 10.28 2.59
N GLU A 566 -3.34 10.49 1.57
CA GLU A 566 -3.49 11.79 0.90
C GLU A 566 -4.29 12.82 1.71
N GLY A 567 -5.04 12.38 2.73
CA GLY A 567 -5.89 13.25 3.54
C GLY A 567 -7.13 13.74 2.80
N THR A 568 -7.64 12.96 1.84
CA THR A 568 -8.83 13.31 1.03
C THR A 568 -10.13 12.77 1.62
N ILE A 569 -10.05 11.93 2.65
CA ILE A 569 -11.19 11.37 3.39
C ILE A 569 -11.04 11.58 4.91
N ASP A 570 -12.16 11.56 5.61
CA ASP A 570 -12.24 11.85 7.04
C ASP A 570 -11.68 10.70 7.89
N ARG A 571 -10.63 10.99 8.66
CA ARG A 571 -9.93 10.00 9.50
C ARG A 571 -10.69 9.59 10.75
N THR A 572 -11.74 10.30 11.13
CA THR A 572 -12.52 9.98 12.34
C THR A 572 -13.69 9.05 12.07
N LYS A 573 -13.95 8.70 10.81
CA LYS A 573 -15.06 7.84 10.40
C LYS A 573 -14.63 6.37 10.26
N MET A 574 -15.59 5.47 10.42
CA MET A 574 -15.38 4.05 10.21
C MET A 574 -15.49 3.70 8.72
N TYR A 575 -14.50 3.00 8.19
CA TYR A 575 -14.48 2.49 6.81
C TYR A 575 -14.42 0.97 6.83
N THR A 576 -15.19 0.37 5.95
CA THR A 576 -15.34 -1.08 5.83
C THR A 576 -15.02 -1.54 4.42
N VAL A 577 -14.39 -2.70 4.30
CA VAL A 577 -14.09 -3.37 3.04
C VAL A 577 -14.49 -4.83 3.18
N THR A 578 -15.07 -5.40 2.13
CA THR A 578 -15.29 -6.83 2.04
C THR A 578 -14.67 -7.41 0.78
N ILE A 579 -14.08 -8.60 0.91
CA ILE A 579 -13.43 -9.32 -0.17
C ILE A 579 -14.28 -10.54 -0.48
N PHE A 580 -14.96 -10.52 -1.62
CA PHE A 580 -15.89 -11.57 -1.97
C PHE A 580 -15.19 -12.77 -2.63
N VAL A 581 -15.54 -13.97 -2.18
CA VAL A 581 -15.11 -15.24 -2.77
C VAL A 581 -16.34 -16.11 -3.01
N SER A 582 -16.53 -16.62 -4.23
CA SER A 582 -17.57 -17.63 -4.48
C SER A 582 -17.10 -19.00 -4.03
N GLN A 583 -17.94 -19.76 -3.32
CA GLN A 583 -17.57 -21.12 -2.89
C GLN A 583 -17.27 -22.05 -4.06
N GLN A 584 -17.91 -21.85 -5.22
CA GLN A 584 -17.72 -22.71 -6.39
C GLN A 584 -16.35 -22.54 -7.05
N THR A 585 -15.75 -21.36 -6.91
CA THR A 585 -14.48 -21.03 -7.55
C THR A 585 -13.29 -21.51 -6.76
N ILE A 586 -13.49 -22.02 -5.53
CA ILE A 586 -12.40 -22.50 -4.69
C ILE A 586 -11.71 -23.69 -5.35
N SER A 587 -10.42 -23.50 -5.62
CA SER A 587 -9.49 -24.47 -6.17
C SER A 587 -8.14 -24.31 -5.48
N ASP A 588 -7.24 -25.28 -5.59
CA ASP A 588 -5.89 -25.15 -5.03
C ASP A 588 -5.13 -23.95 -5.64
N ASP A 589 -5.44 -23.59 -6.90
CA ASP A 589 -4.88 -22.40 -7.57
C ASP A 589 -5.41 -21.11 -6.94
N LEU A 590 -6.73 -21.04 -6.67
CA LEU A 590 -7.31 -19.89 -5.98
C LEU A 590 -6.76 -19.75 -4.56
N LEU A 591 -6.53 -20.86 -3.85
CA LEU A 591 -5.94 -20.82 -2.51
C LEU A 591 -4.51 -20.25 -2.53
N ARG A 592 -3.68 -20.64 -3.51
CA ARG A 592 -2.34 -20.05 -3.69
C ARG A 592 -2.40 -18.56 -4.03
N PHE A 593 -3.38 -18.17 -4.86
CA PHE A 593 -3.61 -16.77 -5.19
C PHE A 593 -4.04 -15.97 -3.94
N LEU A 594 -5.02 -16.46 -3.19
CA LEU A 594 -5.52 -15.84 -1.95
C LEU A 594 -4.39 -15.64 -0.94
N GLU A 595 -3.58 -16.68 -0.72
CA GLU A 595 -2.46 -16.59 0.21
C GLU A 595 -1.46 -15.49 -0.21
N SER A 596 -1.08 -15.47 -1.49
CA SER A 596 0.00 -14.61 -1.97
C SER A 596 -0.43 -13.17 -2.24
N ASN A 597 -1.68 -12.97 -2.67
CA ASN A 597 -2.16 -11.68 -3.18
C ASN A 597 -3.24 -11.04 -2.31
N VAL A 598 -3.74 -11.74 -1.28
CA VAL A 598 -4.76 -11.19 -0.36
C VAL A 598 -4.31 -11.30 1.09
N LEU A 599 -4.09 -12.52 1.59
CA LEU A 599 -3.82 -12.75 3.01
C LEU A 599 -2.47 -12.18 3.46
N LYS A 600 -1.38 -12.47 2.72
CA LYS A 600 -0.05 -11.91 3.04
C LYS A 600 -0.02 -10.38 2.99
N PRO A 601 -0.50 -9.69 1.93
CA PRO A 601 -0.56 -8.24 1.91
C PRO A 601 -1.38 -7.64 3.05
N ILE A 602 -2.57 -8.19 3.32
CA ILE A 602 -3.42 -7.65 4.39
C ILE A 602 -2.79 -7.86 5.77
N THR A 603 -2.13 -9.00 5.99
CA THR A 603 -1.37 -9.23 7.24
C THR A 603 -0.29 -8.17 7.47
N GLN A 604 0.35 -7.68 6.40
CA GLN A 604 1.30 -6.58 6.52
C GLN A 604 0.61 -5.24 6.84
N TYR A 605 -0.55 -4.95 6.24
CA TYR A 605 -1.33 -3.78 6.65
C TYR A 605 -1.82 -3.86 8.11
N VAL A 606 -2.15 -5.06 8.58
CA VAL A 606 -2.51 -5.31 9.99
C VAL A 606 -1.32 -5.04 10.90
N SER A 607 -0.11 -5.50 10.55
CA SER A 607 1.09 -5.24 11.36
C SER A 607 1.50 -3.75 11.38
N GLU A 608 1.12 -3.00 10.35
CA GLU A 608 1.24 -1.54 10.29
C GLU A 608 0.13 -0.80 11.06
N GLY A 609 -0.90 -1.50 11.54
CA GLY A 609 -2.05 -0.91 12.24
C GLY A 609 -3.01 -0.15 11.32
N LYS A 610 -2.92 -0.33 10.00
CA LYS A 610 -3.80 0.33 9.00
C LYS A 610 -5.09 -0.43 8.76
N VAL A 611 -5.09 -1.73 9.06
CA VAL A 611 -6.20 -2.65 8.82
C VAL A 611 -6.47 -3.49 10.06
N GLU A 612 -7.73 -3.81 10.27
CA GLU A 612 -8.17 -4.79 11.26
C GLU A 612 -9.14 -5.78 10.61
N TRP A 613 -8.97 -7.06 10.92
CA TRP A 613 -9.93 -8.10 10.52
C TRP A 613 -11.11 -8.07 11.48
N ALA A 614 -12.32 -7.98 10.95
CA ALA A 614 -13.55 -8.07 11.73
C ALA A 614 -14.66 -8.67 10.87
N THR A 615 -15.42 -9.61 11.41
CA THR A 615 -16.64 -10.15 10.78
C THR A 615 -17.70 -9.07 10.68
N LEU A 616 -18.75 -9.26 9.87
CA LEU A 616 -19.80 -8.25 9.73
C LEU A 616 -20.48 -7.91 11.07
N PRO A 617 -20.78 -8.88 11.97
CA PRO A 617 -21.25 -8.57 13.31
C PRO A 617 -20.25 -7.80 14.18
N GLU A 618 -18.97 -8.16 14.14
CA GLU A 618 -17.92 -7.46 14.89
C GLU A 618 -17.76 -6.01 14.41
N MET A 619 -17.81 -5.77 13.10
CA MET A 619 -17.81 -4.40 12.56
C MET A 619 -18.98 -3.57 13.11
N VAL A 620 -20.19 -4.14 13.22
CA VAL A 620 -21.33 -3.43 13.81
C VAL A 620 -21.13 -3.18 15.30
N GLN A 621 -20.50 -4.11 16.03
CA GLN A 621 -20.16 -3.91 17.43
C GLN A 621 -19.15 -2.77 17.61
N ILE A 622 -18.06 -2.78 16.86
CA ILE A 622 -17.02 -1.74 16.85
C ILE A 622 -17.62 -0.38 16.50
N TRP A 623 -18.48 -0.32 15.49
CA TRP A 623 -19.19 0.91 15.11
C TRP A 623 -20.01 1.50 16.26
N ARG A 624 -20.67 0.66 17.06
CA ARG A 624 -21.46 1.09 18.22
C ARG A 624 -20.57 1.55 19.38
N GLU A 625 -19.54 0.78 19.68
CA GLU A 625 -18.72 0.95 20.89
C GLU A 625 -17.63 2.03 20.72
N GLU A 626 -17.00 2.09 19.55
CA GLU A 626 -15.85 2.97 19.28
C GLU A 626 -16.23 4.20 18.46
N PHE A 627 -17.19 4.08 17.55
CA PHE A 627 -17.64 5.18 16.67
C PHE A 627 -18.99 5.78 17.10
N ASN A 628 -19.53 5.41 18.27
CA ASN A 628 -20.79 5.93 18.81
C ASN A 628 -21.99 5.83 17.84
N SER A 629 -22.01 4.82 16.96
CA SER A 629 -23.00 4.69 15.90
C SER A 629 -23.07 5.89 14.93
N GLU A 630 -21.98 6.63 14.76
CA GLU A 630 -21.91 7.74 13.81
C GLU A 630 -21.82 7.20 12.37
N PRO A 631 -22.73 7.58 11.46
CA PRO A 631 -22.75 7.02 10.12
C PRO A 631 -21.54 7.45 9.29
N ASN A 632 -21.14 6.53 8.40
CA ASN A 632 -20.28 6.84 7.27
C ASN A 632 -20.82 6.16 6.01
N ILE A 633 -20.97 6.94 4.94
CA ILE A 633 -21.43 6.46 3.62
C ILE A 633 -20.46 7.01 2.58
N PHE A 634 -19.34 6.32 2.41
CA PHE A 634 -18.31 6.73 1.46
C PHE A 634 -18.48 5.99 0.14
N ILE A 635 -18.82 6.71 -0.93
CA ILE A 635 -19.07 6.14 -2.25
C ILE A 635 -17.85 6.39 -3.14
N PRO A 636 -17.32 5.37 -3.84
CA PRO A 636 -16.24 5.56 -4.79
C PRO A 636 -16.58 6.63 -5.84
N GLU A 637 -15.62 7.46 -6.20
CA GLU A 637 -15.84 8.66 -7.03
C GLU A 637 -16.50 8.35 -8.37
N ASP A 638 -16.05 7.28 -9.05
CA ASP A 638 -16.60 6.79 -10.32
C ASP A 638 -18.03 6.24 -10.21
N GLN A 639 -18.55 6.05 -8.99
CA GLN A 639 -19.93 5.66 -8.73
C GLN A 639 -20.79 6.78 -8.15
N ALA A 640 -20.17 7.91 -7.74
CA ALA A 640 -20.87 8.96 -7.01
C ALA A 640 -22.06 9.52 -7.80
N GLU A 641 -21.88 9.81 -9.09
CA GLU A 641 -22.93 10.33 -9.97
C GLU A 641 -24.08 9.31 -10.15
N ILE A 642 -23.74 8.04 -10.44
CA ILE A 642 -24.73 6.98 -10.60
C ILE A 642 -25.57 6.85 -9.32
N MET A 643 -24.93 6.80 -8.17
CA MET A 643 -25.62 6.68 -6.88
C MET A 643 -26.43 7.92 -6.52
N ASN A 644 -25.97 9.12 -6.90
CA ASN A 644 -26.71 10.38 -6.71
C ASN A 644 -28.00 10.39 -7.55
N ASN A 645 -27.94 9.84 -8.77
CA ASN A 645 -29.11 9.77 -9.64
C ASN A 645 -30.15 8.75 -9.14
N LEU A 646 -29.72 7.67 -8.49
CA LEU A 646 -30.63 6.68 -7.89
C LEU A 646 -31.25 7.16 -6.58
N PHE A 647 -30.49 7.91 -5.78
CA PHE A 647 -30.88 8.41 -4.46
C PHE A 647 -30.49 9.90 -4.32
N PRO A 648 -31.31 10.84 -4.85
CA PRO A 648 -30.98 12.25 -4.93
C PRO A 648 -31.11 13.02 -3.60
N GLU A 649 -31.89 12.49 -2.66
CA GLU A 649 -32.07 13.07 -1.32
C GLU A 649 -31.08 12.39 -0.35
N ARG A 650 -29.84 12.90 -0.25
CA ARG A 650 -28.81 12.41 0.67
C ARG A 650 -28.80 13.16 1.99
#